data_AF-A0AAV4EUM3-F1
#
_entry.id   AF-A0AAV4EUM3-F1
#
_cell.length_a   1.000
_cell.length_b   1.000
_cell.length_c   1.000
_cell.angle_alpha   90.00
_cell.angle_beta   90.00
_cell.angle_gamma   90.00
#
_symmetry.space_group_name_H-M   'P 1'
#
loop_
_entity.id
_entity.type
_entity.pdbx_description
1 polymer ?
#
loop_
_entity_poly.entity_id
_entity_poly.type
_entity_poly.pdbx_seq_one_letter_code
_entity_poly.pdbx_strand_id
1 'polypeptide(L)'
;MPEFKRISSETEMAQNGAGPGRLMCNGTQSPSKMNYRSANGEGSPGPTSAEFRPIPRRFSPPSFDRQSSQTESERNGSSSRQELESLSASSSRANSPVWYNTRKYVPVIDRILKRQAAGTPFFSLEFFPPRTDSGASDLMAIFDRLARGRPLFCDMTWHPKGDPSNTDKPTSSTSMAGNMLNYAGIETMLHMTCVGLTTEQMKDNLYKAKNLGIRSILALRGDLPDGAEEWQKTDGGLDYAVDLVKLIKEEFGDYFVICVAGYPDGHPECKTYWEDIQHLKDKVEAGADLIITQLFFKNETFFKYVSDCRKVGITVPILPGVLPIQGYKSLSNMAKLSKLEVPKEILDAIEPIKTNDVAIRQYGIFKAVEICRELLNSGMVPGIHFYTLNREKAVTQVLKELGLWSEKIQRPLPWKQTANHNRVEEEVRPIFWRCRPNSYVLRTSEWNEFPNGRWGDSRAASFNDLQTYHLFYLKSRSPKTELLKMWGETLTSEEDVWKVFVNYLTGAQNEQGVKVTRMPWDDDEIEPETSLICEKLASINSRGVLTINSQPRVNAAPSTDLKVGWGSPGGYIFQKAYLEFFTSKENIAALKEILPRYPQVNYHIINHSGEADYTNCDEYQPIAVTWGVFPGKEIIQPTVVDPEAFKTWKDEAFALWLEAWAHIYPKNSESSRVIQNIHDGYYLVNLVDNDFPKESVLWDILEEMLTLKASTEETEISAASS
;
A
#
# COMPACT_ATOMS: atom_id res chain seq x y z
N MET A 1 -28.01 -43.48 26.60
CA MET A 1 -26.57 -43.79 26.55
C MET A 1 -26.39 -44.98 25.62
N PRO A 2 -25.36 -45.04 24.74
CA PRO A 2 -24.07 -44.34 24.80
C PRO A 2 -23.65 -43.58 23.52
N GLU A 3 -22.57 -42.80 23.69
CA GLU A 3 -21.48 -42.42 22.76
C GLU A 3 -21.79 -41.93 21.33
N PHE A 4 -21.43 -40.68 21.04
CA PHE A 4 -21.01 -40.27 19.69
C PHE A 4 -19.73 -39.43 19.74
N LYS A 5 -18.71 -39.96 19.06
CA LYS A 5 -17.34 -39.47 18.88
C LYS A 5 -17.29 -38.16 18.08
N ARG A 6 -16.39 -37.25 18.47
CA ARG A 6 -15.94 -36.09 17.67
C ARG A 6 -15.26 -36.60 16.38
N ILE A 7 -15.68 -36.06 15.24
CA ILE A 7 -15.02 -36.26 13.94
C ILE A 7 -14.55 -34.90 13.43
N SER A 8 -13.27 -34.87 13.07
CA SER A 8 -12.51 -33.83 12.38
C SER A 8 -13.04 -33.57 10.96
N SER A 9 -12.87 -32.35 10.45
CA SER A 9 -13.01 -32.08 9.01
C SER A 9 -11.67 -31.64 8.43
N GLU A 10 -10.98 -32.61 7.83
CA GLU A 10 -10.00 -32.46 6.76
C GLU A 10 -10.64 -31.83 5.51
N THR A 11 -9.85 -31.20 4.66
CA THR A 11 -10.20 -31.04 3.24
C THR A 11 -8.91 -31.07 2.42
N GLU A 12 -8.55 -32.26 1.96
CA GLU A 12 -7.75 -32.46 0.74
C GLU A 12 -8.67 -32.33 -0.49
N MET A 13 -8.18 -31.72 -1.57
CA MET A 13 -8.64 -32.02 -2.94
C MET A 13 -7.47 -32.03 -3.94
N ALA A 14 -7.09 -33.26 -4.31
CA ALA A 14 -6.81 -33.80 -5.63
C ALA A 14 -5.93 -33.02 -6.64
N GLN A 15 -4.73 -33.57 -6.87
CA GLN A 15 -4.08 -33.66 -8.18
C GLN A 15 -4.13 -35.12 -8.67
N ASN A 16 -4.43 -35.36 -9.95
CA ASN A 16 -3.91 -36.49 -10.71
C ASN A 16 -4.06 -36.24 -12.22
N GLY A 17 -2.99 -36.55 -12.97
CA GLY A 17 -2.84 -36.27 -14.39
C GLY A 17 -3.13 -37.45 -15.34
N ALA A 18 -3.27 -37.07 -16.61
CA ALA A 18 -2.90 -37.72 -17.88
C ALA A 18 -3.23 -39.22 -18.19
N GLY A 19 -4.23 -39.39 -19.07
CA GLY A 19 -4.17 -40.18 -20.33
C GLY A 19 -4.51 -41.68 -20.31
N PRO A 20 -4.71 -42.35 -21.48
CA PRO A 20 -5.28 -41.92 -22.76
C PRO A 20 -6.44 -42.87 -23.25
N GLY A 21 -7.30 -42.42 -24.18
CA GLY A 21 -8.32 -43.32 -24.75
C GLY A 21 -9.12 -42.74 -25.93
N ARG A 22 -8.75 -43.15 -27.14
CA ARG A 22 -9.50 -42.96 -28.41
C ARG A 22 -10.95 -43.46 -28.30
N LEU A 23 -11.88 -42.74 -28.92
CA LEU A 23 -12.93 -43.29 -29.82
C LEU A 23 -13.73 -42.18 -30.52
N MET A 24 -13.39 -41.98 -31.79
CA MET A 24 -14.23 -41.84 -32.99
C MET A 24 -15.73 -41.46 -32.89
N CYS A 25 -16.09 -40.55 -33.82
CA CYS A 25 -17.30 -40.51 -34.67
C CYS A 25 -18.42 -39.49 -34.38
N ASN A 26 -18.45 -38.50 -35.28
CA ASN A 26 -19.56 -38.07 -36.15
C ASN A 26 -20.58 -37.01 -35.70
N GLY A 27 -20.76 -36.03 -36.61
CA GLY A 27 -22.05 -35.39 -36.90
C GLY A 27 -22.13 -33.91 -36.57
N THR A 28 -21.64 -33.00 -37.43
CA THR A 28 -22.42 -32.29 -38.49
C THR A 28 -23.15 -31.01 -38.04
N GLN A 29 -22.96 -29.97 -38.87
CA GLN A 29 -23.80 -28.77 -39.14
C GLN A 29 -23.44 -27.43 -38.46
N SER A 30 -22.76 -26.58 -39.24
CA SER A 30 -23.06 -25.14 -39.39
C SER A 30 -24.00 -24.96 -40.61
N PRO A 31 -24.44 -23.76 -41.04
CA PRO A 31 -24.33 -22.42 -40.44
C PRO A 31 -25.66 -21.59 -40.51
N SER A 32 -25.70 -20.39 -39.91
CA SER A 32 -26.45 -19.28 -40.52
C SER A 32 -25.95 -17.91 -40.06
N LYS A 33 -25.64 -17.08 -41.05
CA LYS A 33 -25.41 -15.63 -41.00
C LYS A 33 -26.78 -14.92 -41.04
N MET A 34 -26.89 -13.74 -40.41
CA MET A 34 -27.69 -12.67 -40.98
C MET A 34 -27.11 -11.29 -40.67
N ASN A 35 -27.02 -10.50 -41.74
CA ASN A 35 -26.59 -9.11 -41.85
C ASN A 35 -27.63 -8.14 -41.28
N TYR A 36 -27.21 -6.93 -40.90
CA TYR A 36 -27.91 -5.70 -41.28
C TYR A 36 -26.91 -4.57 -41.56
N ARG A 37 -27.03 -3.97 -42.75
CA ARG A 37 -26.33 -2.78 -43.27
C ARG A 37 -27.44 -1.75 -43.56
N SER A 38 -27.37 -0.55 -42.95
CA SER A 38 -27.02 0.76 -43.57
C SER A 38 -28.12 1.49 -44.37
N ALA A 39 -28.32 2.78 -44.06
CA ALA A 39 -28.41 3.94 -44.97
C ALA A 39 -28.83 5.18 -44.13
N ASN A 40 -27.98 6.19 -43.92
CA ASN A 40 -27.57 7.32 -44.79
C ASN A 40 -28.54 8.52 -44.80
N GLY A 41 -27.98 9.72 -44.64
CA GLY A 41 -28.65 11.01 -44.88
C GLY A 41 -27.79 12.21 -44.45
N GLU A 42 -27.17 12.87 -45.42
CA GLU A 42 -26.19 13.97 -45.36
C GLU A 42 -26.76 15.34 -44.92
N GLY A 43 -25.87 16.29 -44.59
CA GLY A 43 -26.16 17.73 -44.67
C GLY A 43 -25.27 18.64 -43.81
N SER A 44 -24.27 19.29 -44.40
CA SER A 44 -23.60 20.54 -43.94
C SER A 44 -24.02 21.67 -44.90
N PRO A 45 -24.05 22.98 -44.55
CA PRO A 45 -22.90 23.74 -44.04
C PRO A 45 -23.21 24.84 -42.98
N GLY A 46 -22.15 25.45 -42.38
CA GLY A 46 -22.20 26.66 -41.53
C GLY A 46 -22.53 27.95 -42.31
N PRO A 47 -22.38 29.20 -41.78
CA PRO A 47 -21.44 29.65 -40.72
C PRO A 47 -22.02 30.71 -39.74
N THR A 48 -21.13 31.34 -38.93
CA THR A 48 -21.16 32.70 -38.31
C THR A 48 -21.01 32.79 -36.77
N SER A 49 -19.78 33.17 -36.41
CA SER A 49 -19.36 34.18 -35.41
C SER A 49 -20.41 34.83 -34.48
N ALA A 50 -20.18 34.72 -33.18
CA ALA A 50 -20.59 35.74 -32.22
C ALA A 50 -19.48 35.95 -31.17
N GLU A 51 -18.91 37.16 -31.21
CA GLU A 51 -17.96 37.73 -30.28
C GLU A 51 -18.57 37.89 -28.87
N PHE A 52 -17.81 37.58 -27.82
CA PHE A 52 -18.06 38.13 -26.49
C PHE A 52 -16.82 38.89 -26.01
N ARG A 53 -17.01 40.20 -25.81
CA ARG A 53 -16.01 41.18 -25.36
C ARG A 53 -15.56 40.93 -23.92
N PRO A 54 -14.28 41.21 -23.58
CA PRO A 54 -13.81 41.26 -22.20
C PRO A 54 -14.09 42.64 -21.56
N ILE A 55 -14.49 42.64 -20.29
CA ILE A 55 -14.64 43.83 -19.44
C ILE A 55 -13.29 44.09 -18.74
N PRO A 56 -12.73 45.31 -18.79
CA PRO A 56 -11.47 45.61 -18.11
C PRO A 56 -11.72 46.05 -16.67
N ARG A 57 -11.01 45.44 -15.70
CA ARG A 57 -10.81 46.04 -14.38
C ARG A 57 -9.34 46.43 -14.20
N ARG A 58 -9.10 47.73 -14.32
CA ARG A 58 -7.91 48.43 -13.84
C ARG A 58 -7.89 48.35 -12.31
N PHE A 59 -6.78 47.91 -11.72
CA PHE A 59 -6.36 48.39 -10.41
C PHE A 59 -4.84 48.58 -10.42
N SER A 60 -4.44 49.84 -10.29
CA SER A 60 -3.06 50.27 -10.08
C SER A 60 -2.65 49.99 -8.61
N PRO A 61 -1.39 49.63 -8.33
CA PRO A 61 -0.89 49.52 -6.96
C PRO A 61 -0.44 50.89 -6.44
N PRO A 62 -0.56 51.19 -5.13
CA PRO A 62 0.19 52.28 -4.54
C PRO A 62 1.59 51.80 -4.13
N SER A 63 2.59 52.55 -4.59
CA SER A 63 3.91 52.67 -3.99
C SER A 63 3.80 53.28 -2.59
N PHE A 64 4.68 52.92 -1.66
CA PHE A 64 5.63 53.85 -1.01
C PHE A 64 6.47 53.16 0.08
N ASP A 65 7.78 53.27 -0.13
CA ASP A 65 8.92 53.50 0.77
C ASP A 65 9.20 52.70 2.06
N ARG A 66 10.47 52.27 2.08
CA ARG A 66 11.32 51.93 3.22
C ARG A 66 11.43 53.10 4.21
N GLN A 67 11.38 52.78 5.49
CA GLN A 67 12.31 53.38 6.46
C GLN A 67 12.56 52.46 7.65
N SER A 68 13.83 52.42 8.02
CA SER A 68 14.47 51.71 9.12
C SER A 68 14.26 52.42 10.46
N SER A 69 14.15 51.66 11.56
CA SER A 69 14.76 52.02 12.85
C SER A 69 14.72 50.86 13.84
N GLN A 70 15.89 50.57 14.39
CA GLN A 70 16.11 49.78 15.60
C GLN A 70 15.48 50.47 16.82
N THR A 71 15.00 49.70 17.79
CA THR A 71 15.27 49.90 19.23
C THR A 71 14.80 48.70 20.04
N GLU A 72 15.67 48.20 20.91
CA GLU A 72 15.41 47.26 21.99
C GLU A 72 14.49 47.86 23.07
N SER A 73 13.67 47.04 23.73
CA SER A 73 13.58 47.01 25.20
C SER A 73 12.69 45.88 25.70
N GLU A 74 13.18 45.22 26.74
CA GLU A 74 12.52 44.19 27.54
C GLU A 74 11.26 44.71 28.25
N ARG A 75 10.26 43.84 28.46
CA ARG A 75 9.59 43.64 29.76
C ARG A 75 8.56 42.49 29.75
N ASN A 76 8.63 41.72 30.83
CA ASN A 76 7.71 40.68 31.28
C ASN A 76 6.22 41.09 31.28
N GLY A 77 5.35 40.10 31.06
CA GLY A 77 3.93 40.19 31.39
C GLY A 77 3.14 38.96 30.94
N SER A 78 2.89 38.04 31.86
CA SER A 78 1.90 36.98 31.73
C SER A 78 0.48 37.56 31.67
N SER A 79 -0.34 37.14 30.71
CA SER A 79 -1.79 36.98 30.89
C SER A 79 -2.40 36.27 29.69
N SER A 80 -3.15 35.22 30.02
CA SER A 80 -4.15 34.51 29.23
C SER A 80 -5.12 35.43 28.47
N ARG A 81 -5.45 35.04 27.22
CA ARG A 81 -6.71 35.29 26.48
C ARG A 81 -6.65 34.50 25.16
N GLN A 82 -7.37 33.38 25.10
CA GLN A 82 -8.63 33.24 24.33
C GLN A 82 -8.46 33.48 22.82
N GLU A 83 -8.08 32.42 22.10
CA GLU A 83 -8.35 32.32 20.66
C GLU A 83 -9.76 31.75 20.47
N LEU A 84 -10.65 32.61 20.00
CA LEU A 84 -11.98 32.30 19.50
C LEU A 84 -11.97 32.72 18.03
N GLU A 85 -11.53 31.82 17.14
CA GLU A 85 -11.66 32.04 15.71
C GLU A 85 -12.93 31.40 15.14
N SER A 86 -13.62 32.25 14.40
CA SER A 86 -14.94 32.17 13.80
C SER A 86 -15.21 30.93 12.94
N LEU A 87 -16.36 30.33 13.22
CA LEU A 87 -17.09 29.40 12.36
C LEU A 87 -17.64 30.13 11.12
N SER A 88 -17.05 29.90 9.94
CA SER A 88 -17.73 30.12 8.66
C SER A 88 -18.22 28.79 8.10
N ALA A 89 -19.52 28.57 8.19
CA ALA A 89 -20.21 27.43 7.62
C ALA A 89 -20.46 27.64 6.12
N SER A 90 -19.67 26.98 5.25
CA SER A 90 -20.15 26.42 3.98
C SER A 90 -19.05 25.60 3.29
N SER A 91 -19.39 24.35 2.94
CA SER A 91 -18.67 23.37 2.12
C SER A 91 -17.42 22.67 2.71
N SER A 92 -17.64 21.63 3.52
CA SER A 92 -16.78 20.42 3.54
C SER A 92 -17.46 19.28 4.30
N ARG A 93 -18.50 18.67 3.70
CA ARG A 93 -18.89 17.32 4.10
C ARG A 93 -17.91 16.35 3.44
N ALA A 94 -17.21 15.58 4.27
CA ALA A 94 -16.40 14.41 3.95
C ALA A 94 -15.06 14.64 3.21
N ASN A 95 -14.06 13.85 3.63
CA ASN A 95 -12.81 13.52 2.94
C ASN A 95 -11.61 14.49 3.03
N SER A 96 -11.10 14.75 4.24
CA SER A 96 -9.65 14.97 4.37
C SER A 96 -9.04 14.20 5.55
N PRO A 97 -8.49 13.00 5.30
CA PRO A 97 -7.83 12.16 6.29
C PRO A 97 -6.31 12.33 6.22
N VAL A 98 -5.79 13.55 6.12
CA VAL A 98 -4.34 13.77 6.04
C VAL A 98 -3.81 14.04 7.45
N TRP A 99 -3.67 12.97 8.23
CA TRP A 99 -2.95 13.00 9.52
C TRP A 99 -1.43 12.95 9.34
N TYR A 100 -0.95 12.78 8.11
CA TYR A 100 0.47 12.75 7.73
C TYR A 100 1.21 14.09 7.88
N ASN A 101 0.61 15.08 8.56
CA ASN A 101 1.20 16.41 8.70
C ASN A 101 1.56 16.75 10.15
N THR A 102 1.49 15.78 11.07
CA THR A 102 2.16 15.87 12.37
C THR A 102 3.48 15.12 12.25
N ARG A 103 4.61 15.80 12.45
CA ARG A 103 5.97 15.20 12.59
C ARG A 103 6.08 14.26 13.82
N LYS A 104 4.95 13.82 14.38
CA LYS A 104 4.85 13.01 15.58
C LYS A 104 3.76 11.98 15.39
N TYR A 105 4.02 10.78 15.87
CA TYR A 105 3.03 9.72 15.95
C TYR A 105 1.89 10.14 16.87
N VAL A 106 0.65 9.87 16.43
CA VAL A 106 -0.56 10.07 17.24
C VAL A 106 -1.21 8.70 17.44
N PRO A 107 -1.34 8.22 18.70
CA PRO A 107 -2.00 6.97 19.02
C PRO A 107 -3.36 6.81 18.36
N VAL A 108 -3.76 5.56 18.05
CA VAL A 108 -5.07 5.30 17.44
C VAL A 108 -6.22 5.80 18.32
N ILE A 109 -6.11 5.67 19.65
CA ILE A 109 -7.13 6.14 20.59
C ILE A 109 -7.34 7.65 20.50
N ASP A 110 -6.27 8.44 20.43
CA ASP A 110 -6.38 9.91 20.31
C ASP A 110 -7.02 10.32 18.98
N ARG A 111 -6.74 9.58 17.91
CA ARG A 111 -7.39 9.78 16.60
C ARG A 111 -8.88 9.44 16.66
N ILE A 112 -9.26 8.37 17.37
CA ILE A 112 -10.67 8.01 17.60
C ILE A 112 -11.38 9.12 18.36
N LEU A 113 -10.83 9.57 19.49
CA LEU A 113 -11.42 10.61 20.33
C LEU A 113 -11.55 11.94 19.58
N LYS A 114 -10.55 12.31 18.79
CA LYS A 114 -10.60 13.51 17.92
C LYS A 114 -11.71 13.42 16.88
N ARG A 115 -11.87 12.26 16.22
CA ARG A 115 -12.95 12.05 15.24
C ARG A 115 -14.32 12.04 15.88
N GLN A 116 -14.45 11.44 17.06
CA GLN A 116 -15.67 11.46 17.85
C GLN A 116 -16.07 12.88 18.23
N ALA A 117 -15.14 13.69 18.73
CA ALA A 117 -15.39 15.10 19.07
C ALA A 117 -15.80 15.94 17.83
N ALA A 118 -15.23 15.62 16.66
CA ALA A 118 -15.57 16.28 15.39
C ALA A 118 -16.84 15.71 14.72
N GLY A 119 -17.50 14.71 15.29
CA GLY A 119 -18.64 14.04 14.67
C GLY A 119 -18.32 13.41 13.30
N THR A 120 -17.06 13.03 13.07
CA THR A 120 -16.59 12.49 11.79
C THR A 120 -16.47 10.97 11.88
N PRO A 121 -17.36 10.19 11.24
CA PRO A 121 -17.34 8.75 11.34
C PRO A 121 -16.10 8.13 10.68
N PHE A 122 -15.72 6.95 11.14
CA PHE A 122 -14.65 6.16 10.55
C PHE A 122 -15.00 4.68 10.46
N PHE A 123 -14.10 3.90 9.85
CA PHE A 123 -14.19 2.44 9.85
C PHE A 123 -12.83 1.80 10.12
N SER A 124 -12.86 0.56 10.60
CA SER A 124 -11.72 -0.36 10.74
C SER A 124 -12.06 -1.72 10.15
N LEU A 125 -11.04 -2.53 9.85
CA LEU A 125 -11.20 -3.81 9.15
C LEU A 125 -10.42 -4.92 9.86
N GLU A 126 -11.03 -6.07 10.10
CA GLU A 126 -10.34 -7.25 10.65
C GLU A 126 -10.02 -8.29 9.58
N PHE A 127 -8.82 -8.87 9.68
CA PHE A 127 -8.29 -9.94 8.85
C PHE A 127 -7.72 -11.07 9.71
N PHE A 128 -7.63 -12.26 9.12
CA PHE A 128 -6.97 -13.41 9.75
C PHE A 128 -5.77 -13.89 8.94
N PRO A 129 -4.73 -14.44 9.61
CA PRO A 129 -3.56 -14.94 8.91
C PRO A 129 -3.95 -16.10 7.98
N PRO A 130 -3.49 -16.11 6.72
CA PRO A 130 -3.75 -17.19 5.79
C PRO A 130 -2.97 -18.44 6.19
N ARG A 131 -3.39 -19.61 5.67
CA ARG A 131 -2.73 -20.90 5.97
C ARG A 131 -1.66 -21.29 4.96
N THR A 132 -1.56 -20.58 3.84
CA THR A 132 -0.63 -20.85 2.75
C THR A 132 0.10 -19.59 2.33
N ASP A 133 1.31 -19.75 1.82
CA ASP A 133 2.14 -18.65 1.32
C ASP A 133 1.46 -17.90 0.15
N SER A 134 0.79 -18.63 -0.75
CA SER A 134 -0.05 -18.01 -1.79
C SER A 134 -1.14 -17.12 -1.20
N GLY A 135 -1.81 -17.59 -0.14
CA GLY A 135 -2.82 -16.81 0.57
C GLY A 135 -2.24 -15.58 1.28
N ALA A 136 -0.99 -15.64 1.76
CA ALA A 136 -0.28 -14.48 2.30
C ALA A 136 -0.03 -13.41 1.24
N SER A 137 0.38 -13.84 0.05
CA SER A 137 0.59 -12.95 -1.11
C SER A 137 -0.72 -12.30 -1.58
N ASP A 138 -1.79 -13.10 -1.69
CA ASP A 138 -3.12 -12.61 -2.06
C ASP A 138 -3.66 -11.58 -1.04
N LEU A 139 -3.43 -11.83 0.25
CA LEU A 139 -3.86 -10.95 1.33
C LEU A 139 -3.08 -9.62 1.32
N MET A 140 -1.79 -9.62 1.01
CA MET A 140 -1.02 -8.38 0.82
C MET A 140 -1.61 -7.52 -0.29
N ALA A 141 -2.00 -8.12 -1.43
CA ALA A 141 -2.64 -7.39 -2.51
C ALA A 141 -4.02 -6.83 -2.09
N ILE A 142 -4.75 -7.53 -1.22
CA ILE A 142 -6.00 -7.02 -0.61
C ILE A 142 -5.70 -5.79 0.27
N PHE A 143 -4.63 -5.81 1.08
CA PHE A 143 -4.26 -4.67 1.90
C PHE A 143 -3.99 -3.42 1.07
N ASP A 144 -3.24 -3.53 -0.03
CA ASP A 144 -2.96 -2.40 -0.91
C ASP A 144 -4.23 -1.79 -1.52
N ARG A 145 -5.19 -2.64 -1.92
CA ARG A 145 -6.47 -2.17 -2.46
C ARG A 145 -7.35 -1.53 -1.38
N LEU A 146 -7.38 -2.09 -0.18
CA LEU A 146 -8.19 -1.57 0.93
C LEU A 146 -7.59 -0.33 1.60
N ALA A 147 -6.26 -0.14 1.51
CA ALA A 147 -5.59 1.10 1.94
C ALA A 147 -6.17 2.34 1.24
N ARG A 148 -6.67 2.20 0.00
CA ARG A 148 -7.36 3.28 -0.74
C ARG A 148 -8.60 3.81 -0.01
N GLY A 149 -9.28 2.95 0.73
CA GLY A 149 -10.42 3.34 1.56
C GLY A 149 -10.03 4.19 2.77
N ARG A 150 -8.74 4.20 3.15
CA ARG A 150 -8.20 4.86 4.33
C ARG A 150 -8.90 4.44 5.64
N PRO A 151 -8.91 3.12 5.96
CA PRO A 151 -9.34 2.67 7.29
C PRO A 151 -8.57 3.42 8.36
N LEU A 152 -9.21 3.68 9.52
CA LEU A 152 -8.49 4.31 10.64
C LEU A 152 -7.40 3.38 11.18
N PHE A 153 -7.71 2.09 11.23
CA PHE A 153 -6.80 1.00 11.57
C PHE A 153 -7.35 -0.33 11.02
N CYS A 154 -6.50 -1.36 10.96
CA CYS A 154 -6.87 -2.72 10.63
C CYS A 154 -6.33 -3.70 11.69
N ASP A 155 -7.01 -4.83 11.85
CA ASP A 155 -6.71 -5.81 12.89
C ASP A 155 -6.27 -7.13 12.27
N MET A 156 -5.32 -7.80 12.92
CA MET A 156 -4.84 -9.13 12.55
C MET A 156 -5.12 -10.12 13.68
N THR A 157 -5.97 -11.10 13.41
CA THR A 157 -6.36 -12.10 14.41
C THR A 157 -5.19 -13.01 14.83
N TRP A 158 -5.32 -13.63 16.00
CA TRP A 158 -4.31 -14.48 16.61
C TRP A 158 -4.91 -15.83 16.97
N HIS A 159 -4.25 -16.90 16.54
CA HIS A 159 -4.64 -18.26 16.90
C HIS A 159 -3.39 -19.14 17.13
N PRO A 160 -3.25 -19.81 18.29
CA PRO A 160 -2.03 -20.55 18.66
C PRO A 160 -1.57 -21.59 17.62
N LYS A 161 -2.51 -22.31 16.98
CA LYS A 161 -2.20 -23.29 15.91
C LYS A 161 -1.51 -22.70 14.68
N GLY A 162 -1.57 -21.39 14.48
CA GLY A 162 -0.95 -20.71 13.35
C GLY A 162 0.56 -20.49 13.51
N ASP A 163 1.13 -20.79 14.68
CA ASP A 163 2.44 -20.26 15.10
C ASP A 163 2.47 -18.71 15.00
N PRO A 164 1.54 -18.03 15.68
CA PRO A 164 1.21 -16.64 15.39
C PRO A 164 2.29 -15.63 15.78
N SER A 165 3.24 -16.00 16.65
CA SER A 165 4.35 -15.15 17.10
C SER A 165 5.59 -15.22 16.22
N ASN A 166 5.64 -16.16 15.25
CA ASN A 166 6.81 -16.39 14.43
C ASN A 166 6.98 -15.30 13.37
N THR A 167 7.98 -14.45 13.53
CA THR A 167 8.27 -13.31 12.65
C THR A 167 8.80 -13.70 11.27
N ASP A 168 9.34 -14.93 11.14
CA ASP A 168 9.97 -15.40 9.90
C ASP A 168 8.98 -16.17 9.01
N LYS A 169 7.81 -16.52 9.55
CA LYS A 169 6.78 -17.28 8.86
C LYS A 169 5.79 -16.34 8.18
N PRO A 170 5.69 -16.34 6.83
CA PRO A 170 4.86 -15.37 6.10
C PRO A 170 3.36 -15.49 6.37
N THR A 171 2.94 -16.61 6.96
CA THR A 171 1.56 -16.94 7.33
C THR A 171 1.25 -16.70 8.81
N SER A 172 2.18 -16.19 9.61
CA SER A 172 1.91 -15.88 11.03
C SER A 172 1.12 -14.56 11.18
N SER A 173 0.43 -14.42 12.31
CA SER A 173 -0.25 -13.16 12.67
C SER A 173 0.73 -12.00 12.79
N THR A 174 1.87 -12.24 13.44
CA THR A 174 2.87 -11.20 13.73
C THR A 174 3.52 -10.68 12.45
N SER A 175 3.92 -11.57 11.53
CA SER A 175 4.51 -11.19 10.24
C SER A 175 3.49 -10.45 9.37
N MET A 176 2.26 -10.95 9.25
CA MET A 176 1.22 -10.27 8.46
C MET A 176 0.85 -8.89 9.04
N ALA A 177 0.82 -8.74 10.36
CA ALA A 177 0.60 -7.45 11.01
C ALA A 177 1.76 -6.47 10.75
N GLY A 178 3.00 -6.94 10.88
CA GLY A 178 4.19 -6.15 10.55
C GLY A 178 4.20 -5.71 9.09
N ASN A 179 3.80 -6.58 8.16
CA ASN A 179 3.74 -6.25 6.74
C ASN A 179 2.63 -5.24 6.42
N MET A 180 1.46 -5.38 7.05
CA MET A 180 0.37 -4.41 6.91
C MET A 180 0.79 -3.02 7.40
N LEU A 181 1.53 -2.94 8.51
CA LEU A 181 2.08 -1.70 9.04
C LEU A 181 3.16 -1.08 8.14
N ASN A 182 4.18 -1.87 7.78
CA ASN A 182 5.40 -1.38 7.15
C ASN A 182 5.29 -1.24 5.63
N TYR A 183 4.54 -2.12 4.95
CA TYR A 183 4.43 -2.15 3.49
C TYR A 183 3.06 -1.69 3.00
N ALA A 184 1.98 -2.08 3.67
CA ALA A 184 0.64 -1.60 3.31
C ALA A 184 0.36 -0.16 3.80
N GLY A 185 1.15 0.35 4.74
CA GLY A 185 1.02 1.72 5.26
C GLY A 185 -0.26 1.93 6.08
N ILE A 186 -0.73 0.87 6.75
CA ILE A 186 -1.99 0.87 7.52
C ILE A 186 -1.68 0.73 9.02
N GLU A 187 -2.25 1.60 9.85
CA GLU A 187 -2.20 1.43 11.31
C GLU A 187 -2.75 0.05 11.67
N THR A 188 -1.96 -0.74 12.40
CA THR A 188 -2.26 -2.15 12.62
C THR A 188 -2.40 -2.47 14.10
N MET A 189 -3.51 -3.10 14.48
CA MET A 189 -3.71 -3.72 15.79
C MET A 189 -3.48 -5.22 15.69
N LEU A 190 -2.68 -5.77 16.61
CA LEU A 190 -2.42 -7.21 16.66
C LEU A 190 -3.22 -7.83 17.80
N HIS A 191 -3.98 -8.88 17.49
CA HIS A 191 -4.64 -9.67 18.54
C HIS A 191 -3.58 -10.46 19.30
N MET A 192 -3.79 -10.64 20.61
CA MET A 192 -2.97 -11.54 21.42
C MET A 192 -3.84 -12.27 22.43
N THR A 193 -3.72 -13.59 22.46
CA THR A 193 -4.42 -14.45 23.43
C THR A 193 -3.46 -14.93 24.52
N CYS A 194 -3.86 -14.90 25.78
CA CYS A 194 -2.98 -15.23 26.89
C CYS A 194 -3.04 -16.70 27.37
N VAL A 195 -4.14 -17.42 27.11
CA VAL A 195 -4.28 -18.82 27.53
C VAL A 195 -3.33 -19.73 26.75
N GLY A 196 -2.71 -20.68 27.46
CA GLY A 196 -1.76 -21.63 26.88
C GLY A 196 -0.33 -21.12 26.78
N LEU A 197 -0.04 -19.93 27.33
CA LEU A 197 1.28 -19.29 27.30
C LEU A 197 1.72 -18.90 28.72
N THR A 198 3.02 -19.01 28.98
CA THR A 198 3.61 -18.46 30.21
C THR A 198 3.71 -16.94 30.12
N THR A 199 3.85 -16.29 31.27
CA THR A 199 4.05 -14.83 31.34
C THR A 199 5.28 -14.39 30.54
N GLU A 200 6.39 -15.13 30.60
CA GLU A 200 7.61 -14.84 29.83
C GLU A 200 7.41 -14.98 28.32
N GLN A 201 6.67 -16.01 27.87
CA GLN A 201 6.30 -16.13 26.45
C GLN A 201 5.42 -14.97 25.99
N MET A 202 4.52 -14.49 26.84
CA MET A 202 3.71 -13.31 26.51
C MET A 202 4.55 -12.04 26.43
N LYS A 203 5.52 -11.85 27.33
CA LYS A 203 6.47 -10.73 27.24
C LYS A 203 7.27 -10.78 25.93
N ASP A 204 7.81 -11.94 25.57
CA ASP A 204 8.54 -12.12 24.31
C ASP A 204 7.68 -11.75 23.08
N ASN A 205 6.42 -12.21 23.04
CA ASN A 205 5.49 -11.86 21.97
C ASN A 205 5.21 -10.34 21.90
N LEU A 206 5.05 -9.68 23.04
CA LEU A 206 4.85 -8.23 23.12
C LEU A 206 6.10 -7.46 22.67
N TYR A 207 7.30 -7.92 23.03
CA TYR A 207 8.56 -7.34 22.54
C TYR A 207 8.71 -7.49 21.03
N LYS A 208 8.35 -8.65 20.45
CA LYS A 208 8.34 -8.84 18.99
C LYS A 208 7.39 -7.86 18.29
N ALA A 209 6.17 -7.69 18.81
CA ALA A 209 5.23 -6.70 18.27
C ALA A 209 5.78 -5.26 18.36
N LYS A 210 6.37 -4.89 19.51
CA LYS A 210 7.02 -3.59 19.71
C LYS A 210 8.16 -3.38 18.70
N ASN A 211 9.03 -4.36 18.51
CA ASN A 211 10.17 -4.28 17.61
C ASN A 211 9.75 -4.12 16.13
N LEU A 212 8.60 -4.69 15.74
CA LEU A 212 8.01 -4.46 14.41
C LEU A 212 7.37 -3.08 14.24
N GLY A 213 7.26 -2.30 15.32
CA GLY A 213 6.66 -0.97 15.32
C GLY A 213 5.16 -0.94 15.66
N ILE A 214 4.57 -2.08 16.04
CA ILE A 214 3.14 -2.17 16.39
C ILE A 214 2.88 -1.36 17.66
N ARG A 215 1.78 -0.60 17.67
CA ARG A 215 1.38 0.30 18.76
C ARG A 215 0.01 0.00 19.35
N SER A 216 -0.70 -1.00 18.83
CA SER A 216 -2.04 -1.35 19.27
C SER A 216 -2.17 -2.86 19.44
N ILE A 217 -2.70 -3.31 20.59
CA ILE A 217 -2.91 -4.72 20.91
C ILE A 217 -4.38 -4.95 21.29
N LEU A 218 -5.03 -5.95 20.70
CA LEU A 218 -6.29 -6.47 21.20
C LEU A 218 -6.00 -7.60 22.20
N ALA A 219 -6.13 -7.31 23.49
CA ALA A 219 -5.88 -8.24 24.57
C ALA A 219 -7.08 -9.18 24.76
N LEU A 220 -6.84 -10.47 24.51
CA LEU A 220 -7.84 -11.52 24.55
C LEU A 220 -7.42 -12.63 25.51
N ARG A 221 -8.41 -13.36 26.03
CA ARG A 221 -8.16 -14.59 26.78
C ARG A 221 -7.68 -15.70 25.83
N GLY A 222 -8.42 -15.91 24.75
CA GLY A 222 -8.29 -17.07 23.87
C GLY A 222 -9.32 -18.15 24.20
N ASP A 223 -9.54 -19.03 23.23
CA ASP A 223 -10.37 -20.22 23.37
C ASP A 223 -9.57 -21.36 24.03
N LEU A 224 -10.29 -22.34 24.56
CA LEU A 224 -9.67 -23.55 25.09
C LEU A 224 -8.96 -24.33 23.96
N PRO A 225 -7.84 -25.02 24.25
CA PRO A 225 -7.19 -25.88 23.28
C PRO A 225 -8.15 -26.93 22.73
N ASP A 226 -8.04 -27.23 21.42
CA ASP A 226 -8.85 -28.27 20.78
C ASP A 226 -8.80 -29.59 21.55
N GLY A 227 -9.98 -30.11 21.87
CA GLY A 227 -10.11 -31.38 22.60
C GLY A 227 -10.26 -31.22 24.11
N ALA A 228 -9.84 -30.07 24.68
CA ALA A 228 -10.04 -29.80 26.09
C ALA A 228 -11.53 -29.57 26.40
N GLU A 229 -12.05 -30.29 27.38
CA GLU A 229 -13.42 -30.11 27.89
C GLU A 229 -13.44 -29.12 29.06
N GLU A 230 -12.31 -28.97 29.75
CA GLU A 230 -12.15 -28.10 30.91
C GLU A 230 -10.94 -27.18 30.76
N TRP A 231 -11.06 -26.00 31.35
CA TRP A 231 -9.96 -25.06 31.45
C TRP A 231 -8.88 -25.60 32.39
N GLN A 232 -7.62 -25.52 31.95
CA GLN A 232 -6.45 -25.81 32.78
C GLN A 232 -5.51 -24.62 32.76
N LYS A 233 -5.14 -24.16 33.95
CA LYS A 233 -4.16 -23.10 34.13
C LYS A 233 -2.80 -23.55 33.60
N THR A 234 -2.21 -22.75 32.73
CA THR A 234 -0.80 -22.90 32.37
C THR A 234 0.05 -22.46 33.55
N ASP A 235 1.00 -23.30 33.98
CA ASP A 235 1.88 -22.95 35.08
C ASP A 235 2.71 -21.69 34.74
N GLY A 236 2.72 -20.70 35.63
CA GLY A 236 3.29 -19.37 35.37
C GLY A 236 2.59 -18.55 34.27
N GLY A 237 1.40 -18.96 33.81
CA GLY A 237 0.61 -18.28 32.77
C GLY A 237 -0.46 -17.33 33.31
N LEU A 238 -1.18 -16.70 32.38
CA LEU A 238 -2.27 -15.76 32.65
C LEU A 238 -3.64 -16.45 32.46
N ASP A 239 -4.61 -16.09 33.30
CA ASP A 239 -5.91 -16.78 33.33
C ASP A 239 -6.98 -16.02 32.53
N TYR A 240 -6.94 -14.68 32.58
CA TYR A 240 -7.93 -13.81 31.96
C TYR A 240 -7.30 -12.69 31.14
N ALA A 241 -8.09 -12.13 30.21
CA ALA A 241 -7.67 -10.98 29.42
C ALA A 241 -7.29 -9.77 30.30
N VAL A 242 -7.91 -9.59 31.47
CA VAL A 242 -7.55 -8.52 32.41
C VAL A 242 -6.11 -8.66 32.92
N ASP A 243 -5.60 -9.88 33.06
CA ASP A 243 -4.22 -10.12 33.49
C ASP A 243 -3.24 -9.72 32.39
N LEU A 244 -3.59 -9.95 31.12
CA LEU A 244 -2.82 -9.47 29.98
C LEU A 244 -2.82 -7.94 29.89
N VAL A 245 -3.97 -7.27 30.14
CA VAL A 245 -4.03 -5.80 30.20
C VAL A 245 -3.07 -5.27 31.27
N LYS A 246 -3.09 -5.86 32.48
CA LYS A 246 -2.19 -5.49 33.58
C LYS A 246 -0.73 -5.71 33.22
N LEU A 247 -0.39 -6.86 32.64
CA LEU A 247 0.96 -7.18 32.20
C LEU A 247 1.47 -6.16 31.17
N ILE A 248 0.65 -5.80 30.19
CA ILE A 248 1.02 -4.81 29.17
C ILE A 248 1.28 -3.44 29.82
N LYS A 249 0.40 -2.99 30.73
CA LYS A 249 0.58 -1.72 31.44
C LYS A 249 1.81 -1.72 32.35
N GLU A 250 2.09 -2.82 33.05
CA GLU A 250 3.26 -2.97 33.92
C GLU A 250 4.57 -2.92 33.14
N GLU A 251 4.67 -3.67 32.04
CA GLU A 251 5.91 -3.85 31.28
C GLU A 251 6.17 -2.73 30.25
N PHE A 252 5.10 -2.16 29.67
CA PHE A 252 5.19 -1.24 28.53
C PHE A 252 4.58 0.14 28.77
N GLY A 253 3.95 0.38 29.94
CA GLY A 253 3.28 1.64 30.24
C GLY A 253 2.26 2.02 29.18
N ASP A 254 2.36 3.25 28.66
CA ASP A 254 1.48 3.78 27.62
C ASP A 254 2.02 3.61 26.19
N TYR A 255 2.99 2.70 25.99
CA TYR A 255 3.48 2.41 24.65
C TYR A 255 2.36 1.84 23.76
N PHE A 256 1.60 0.86 24.26
CA PHE A 256 0.51 0.23 23.53
C PHE A 256 -0.83 0.90 23.84
N VAL A 257 -1.62 1.14 22.80
CA VAL A 257 -3.08 1.26 22.93
C VAL A 257 -3.66 -0.13 23.11
N ILE A 258 -4.41 -0.32 24.19
CA ILE A 258 -4.95 -1.63 24.57
C ILE A 258 -6.43 -1.67 24.24
N CYS A 259 -6.82 -2.54 23.33
CA CYS A 259 -8.21 -2.85 23.04
C CYS A 259 -8.62 -4.14 23.77
N VAL A 260 -9.90 -4.26 24.15
CA VAL A 260 -10.47 -5.50 24.68
C VAL A 260 -11.80 -5.85 24.00
N ALA A 261 -12.12 -7.15 23.94
CA ALA A 261 -13.39 -7.61 23.41
C ALA A 261 -14.56 -7.35 24.37
N GLY A 262 -15.72 -7.01 23.80
CA GLY A 262 -17.02 -6.92 24.49
C GLY A 262 -18.09 -7.78 23.82
N TYR A 263 -19.07 -8.28 24.58
CA TYR A 263 -20.09 -9.21 24.07
C TYR A 263 -21.50 -8.62 24.30
N PRO A 264 -22.16 -8.06 23.26
CA PRO A 264 -23.46 -7.40 23.43
C PRO A 264 -24.57 -8.30 23.99
N ASP A 265 -24.55 -9.60 23.66
CA ASP A 265 -25.47 -10.62 24.18
C ASP A 265 -24.94 -11.35 25.43
N GLY A 266 -23.78 -10.93 25.95
CA GLY A 266 -23.08 -11.56 27.07
C GLY A 266 -22.16 -12.73 26.65
N HIS A 267 -21.01 -12.86 27.32
CA HIS A 267 -20.09 -13.97 27.08
C HIS A 267 -20.72 -15.32 27.46
N PRO A 268 -20.63 -16.36 26.60
CA PRO A 268 -21.34 -17.64 26.80
C PRO A 268 -20.88 -18.44 28.02
N GLU A 269 -19.71 -18.13 28.59
CA GLU A 269 -19.19 -18.78 29.81
C GLU A 269 -19.50 -17.99 31.09
N CYS A 270 -20.03 -16.77 30.99
CA CYS A 270 -20.49 -16.01 32.15
C CYS A 270 -21.87 -16.50 32.59
N LYS A 271 -22.14 -16.52 33.89
CA LYS A 271 -23.44 -17.00 34.40
C LYS A 271 -24.55 -16.00 34.10
N THR A 272 -24.20 -14.72 34.09
CA THR A 272 -25.15 -13.63 33.79
C THR A 272 -24.52 -12.56 32.92
N TYR A 273 -25.36 -11.85 32.17
CA TYR A 273 -24.99 -10.68 31.39
C TYR A 273 -24.31 -9.58 32.23
N TRP A 274 -24.78 -9.35 33.45
CA TRP A 274 -24.22 -8.31 34.33
C TRP A 274 -22.86 -8.68 34.92
N GLU A 275 -22.60 -9.96 35.14
CA GLU A 275 -21.27 -10.47 35.52
C GLU A 275 -20.26 -10.20 34.40
N ASP A 276 -20.63 -10.46 33.14
CA ASP A 276 -19.77 -10.14 31.97
C ASP A 276 -19.50 -8.63 31.85
N ILE A 277 -20.51 -7.78 32.07
CA ILE A 277 -20.30 -6.32 32.13
C ILE A 277 -19.34 -5.92 33.25
N GLN A 278 -19.41 -6.56 34.41
CA GLN A 278 -18.49 -6.27 35.51
C GLN A 278 -17.05 -6.67 35.15
N HIS A 279 -16.84 -7.84 34.55
CA HIS A 279 -15.51 -8.24 34.07
C HIS A 279 -14.97 -7.34 32.95
N LEU A 280 -15.87 -6.84 32.08
CA LEU A 280 -15.50 -5.82 31.11
C LEU A 280 -15.05 -4.54 31.79
N LYS A 281 -15.76 -4.09 32.83
CA LYS A 281 -15.36 -2.93 33.63
C LYS A 281 -14.00 -3.16 34.27
N ASP A 282 -13.74 -4.34 34.84
CA ASP A 282 -12.44 -4.66 35.45
C ASP A 282 -11.29 -4.58 34.42
N LYS A 283 -11.52 -5.01 33.17
CA LYS A 283 -10.55 -4.85 32.06
C LYS A 283 -10.30 -3.39 31.71
N VAL A 284 -11.34 -2.55 31.71
CA VAL A 284 -11.22 -1.11 31.45
C VAL A 284 -10.48 -0.41 32.57
N GLU A 285 -10.82 -0.70 33.83
CA GLU A 285 -10.15 -0.15 35.01
C GLU A 285 -8.68 -0.59 35.11
N ALA A 286 -8.33 -1.78 34.58
CA ALA A 286 -6.95 -2.22 34.46
C ALA A 286 -6.13 -1.44 33.42
N GLY A 287 -6.76 -0.66 32.54
CA GLY A 287 -6.09 0.22 31.58
C GLY A 287 -6.39 -0.05 30.10
N ALA A 288 -7.53 -0.68 29.77
CA ALA A 288 -7.95 -0.78 28.37
C ALA A 288 -8.50 0.57 27.86
N ASP A 289 -8.10 0.94 26.64
CA ASP A 289 -8.41 2.23 26.00
C ASP A 289 -9.63 2.16 25.06
N LEU A 290 -9.95 0.98 24.55
CA LEU A 290 -10.95 0.77 23.50
C LEU A 290 -11.67 -0.57 23.68
N ILE A 291 -12.95 -0.63 23.31
CA ILE A 291 -13.72 -1.87 23.23
C ILE A 291 -14.17 -2.11 21.79
N ILE A 292 -13.91 -3.31 21.26
CA ILE A 292 -14.52 -3.81 20.02
C ILE A 292 -15.52 -4.90 20.40
N THR A 293 -16.76 -4.77 19.95
CA THR A 293 -17.79 -5.75 20.27
C THR A 293 -17.74 -6.94 19.32
N GLN A 294 -18.08 -8.12 19.83
CA GLN A 294 -18.54 -9.25 19.03
C GLN A 294 -19.69 -8.81 18.10
N LEU A 295 -19.86 -9.54 16.99
CA LEU A 295 -20.94 -9.30 16.04
C LEU A 295 -22.33 -9.42 16.70
N PHE A 296 -23.29 -8.70 16.13
CA PHE A 296 -24.70 -8.75 16.50
C PHE A 296 -25.56 -8.59 15.25
N PHE A 297 -26.83 -8.99 15.32
CA PHE A 297 -27.75 -8.90 14.18
C PHE A 297 -28.80 -7.78 14.32
N LYS A 298 -28.98 -7.23 15.52
CA LYS A 298 -29.99 -6.21 15.84
C LYS A 298 -29.34 -5.02 16.54
N ASN A 299 -29.62 -3.81 16.07
CA ASN A 299 -29.02 -2.58 16.61
C ASN A 299 -29.47 -2.30 18.04
N GLU A 300 -30.69 -2.71 18.41
CA GLU A 300 -31.22 -2.56 19.77
C GLU A 300 -30.36 -3.30 20.80
N THR A 301 -29.82 -4.47 20.44
CA THR A 301 -28.87 -5.22 21.28
C THR A 301 -27.65 -4.37 21.60
N PHE A 302 -27.05 -3.76 20.57
CA PHE A 302 -25.87 -2.91 20.74
C PHE A 302 -26.19 -1.63 21.52
N PHE A 303 -27.30 -0.94 21.22
CA PHE A 303 -27.68 0.28 21.94
C PHE A 303 -27.94 0.03 23.42
N LYS A 304 -28.65 -1.06 23.75
CA LYS A 304 -28.83 -1.50 25.14
C LYS A 304 -27.49 -1.77 25.81
N TYR A 305 -26.60 -2.50 25.13
CA TYR A 305 -25.27 -2.82 25.65
C TYR A 305 -24.43 -1.57 25.96
N VAL A 306 -24.41 -0.59 25.06
CA VAL A 306 -23.72 0.69 25.31
C VAL A 306 -24.33 1.39 26.51
N SER A 307 -25.67 1.53 26.57
CA SER A 307 -26.36 2.13 27.71
C SER A 307 -25.98 1.46 29.03
N ASP A 308 -25.97 0.13 29.07
CA ASP A 308 -25.66 -0.63 30.28
C ASP A 308 -24.17 -0.52 30.68
N CYS A 309 -23.25 -0.49 29.71
CA CYS A 309 -21.84 -0.18 29.96
C CYS A 309 -21.68 1.22 30.57
N ARG A 310 -22.40 2.23 30.06
CA ARG A 310 -22.35 3.59 30.62
C ARG A 310 -22.89 3.66 32.05
N LYS A 311 -23.94 2.89 32.39
CA LYS A 311 -24.50 2.84 33.76
C LYS A 311 -23.50 2.37 34.81
N VAL A 312 -22.59 1.46 34.44
CA VAL A 312 -21.57 0.95 35.37
C VAL A 312 -20.28 1.78 35.39
N GLY A 313 -20.20 2.84 34.58
CA GLY A 313 -19.09 3.79 34.57
C GLY A 313 -18.02 3.53 33.50
N ILE A 314 -18.25 2.63 32.54
CA ILE A 314 -17.33 2.46 31.41
C ILE A 314 -17.46 3.68 30.50
N THR A 315 -16.37 4.42 30.27
CA THR A 315 -16.37 5.67 29.48
C THR A 315 -15.60 5.58 28.17
N VAL A 316 -14.75 4.56 28.00
CA VAL A 316 -13.97 4.35 26.77
C VAL A 316 -14.86 4.17 25.53
N PRO A 317 -14.37 4.47 24.31
CA PRO A 317 -15.11 4.22 23.09
C PRO A 317 -15.46 2.73 22.91
N ILE A 318 -16.67 2.47 22.39
CA ILE A 318 -17.17 1.12 22.09
C ILE A 318 -17.48 1.07 20.59
N LEU A 319 -16.78 0.23 19.85
CA LEU A 319 -16.96 0.07 18.41
C LEU A 319 -17.85 -1.15 18.11
N PRO A 320 -18.94 -0.99 17.35
CA PRO A 320 -19.76 -2.11 16.90
C PRO A 320 -19.01 -2.96 15.88
N GLY A 321 -18.89 -4.25 16.17
CA GLY A 321 -18.44 -5.26 15.21
C GLY A 321 -19.57 -5.67 14.26
N VAL A 322 -19.38 -5.47 12.95
CA VAL A 322 -20.37 -5.80 11.91
C VAL A 322 -19.78 -6.77 10.91
N LEU A 323 -20.51 -7.86 10.65
CA LEU A 323 -20.15 -8.84 9.62
C LEU A 323 -21.10 -8.72 8.42
N PRO A 324 -20.63 -8.24 7.25
CA PRO A 324 -21.38 -8.35 6.02
C PRO A 324 -21.55 -9.83 5.64
N ILE A 325 -22.79 -10.29 5.41
CA ILE A 325 -23.06 -11.66 5.00
C ILE A 325 -22.60 -11.87 3.54
N GLN A 326 -21.76 -12.88 3.30
CA GLN A 326 -21.16 -13.11 1.97
C GLN A 326 -21.52 -14.46 1.33
N GLY A 327 -22.23 -15.33 2.04
CA GLY A 327 -22.62 -16.65 1.59
C GLY A 327 -23.25 -17.49 2.70
N TYR A 328 -24.02 -18.51 2.34
CA TYR A 328 -24.80 -19.31 3.30
C TYR A 328 -23.91 -20.05 4.31
N LYS A 329 -22.89 -20.78 3.82
CA LYS A 329 -21.96 -21.54 4.67
C LYS A 329 -21.19 -20.63 5.64
N SER A 330 -20.77 -19.45 5.17
CA SER A 330 -20.06 -18.46 6.00
C SER A 330 -20.95 -17.96 7.14
N LEU A 331 -22.23 -17.69 6.89
CA LEU A 331 -23.19 -17.31 7.92
C LEU A 331 -23.37 -18.42 8.96
N SER A 332 -23.61 -19.66 8.51
CA SER A 332 -23.78 -20.80 9.43
C SER A 332 -22.54 -21.07 10.28
N ASN A 333 -21.35 -20.98 9.69
CA ASN A 333 -20.09 -21.20 10.41
C ASN A 333 -19.84 -20.08 11.43
N MET A 334 -20.10 -18.83 11.06
CA MET A 334 -19.92 -17.72 11.99
C MET A 334 -20.90 -17.79 13.17
N ALA A 335 -22.17 -18.07 12.92
CA ALA A 335 -23.16 -18.23 13.98
C ALA A 335 -22.74 -19.30 15.00
N LYS A 336 -22.16 -20.42 14.52
CA LYS A 336 -21.61 -21.47 15.38
C LYS A 336 -20.39 -21.00 16.18
N LEU A 337 -19.46 -20.30 15.54
CA LEU A 337 -18.23 -19.80 16.19
C LEU A 337 -18.55 -18.74 17.26
N SER A 338 -19.43 -17.80 16.95
CA SER A 338 -19.85 -16.75 17.89
C SER A 338 -20.88 -17.24 18.91
N LYS A 339 -21.38 -18.49 18.78
CA LYS A 339 -22.49 -19.06 19.58
C LYS A 339 -23.74 -18.16 19.59
N LEU A 340 -24.00 -17.48 18.47
CA LEU A 340 -25.14 -16.57 18.30
C LEU A 340 -26.23 -17.24 17.44
N GLU A 341 -27.48 -16.99 17.78
CA GLU A 341 -28.61 -17.40 16.97
C GLU A 341 -28.86 -16.39 15.83
N VAL A 342 -28.91 -16.89 14.60
CA VAL A 342 -29.26 -16.04 13.45
C VAL A 342 -30.76 -15.73 13.50
N PRO A 343 -31.18 -14.45 13.44
CA PRO A 343 -32.59 -14.10 13.44
C PRO A 343 -33.35 -14.80 12.31
N LYS A 344 -34.57 -15.26 12.64
CA LYS A 344 -35.42 -15.99 11.70
C LYS A 344 -35.69 -15.18 10.43
N GLU A 345 -35.80 -13.87 10.54
CA GLU A 345 -36.01 -12.97 9.41
C GLU A 345 -34.85 -13.02 8.40
N ILE A 346 -33.62 -13.20 8.87
CA ILE A 346 -32.43 -13.37 8.02
C ILE A 346 -32.43 -14.75 7.37
N LEU A 347 -32.76 -15.79 8.13
CA LEU A 347 -32.83 -17.16 7.61
C LEU A 347 -33.92 -17.29 6.54
N ASP A 348 -35.12 -16.80 6.80
CA ASP A 348 -36.27 -16.85 5.87
C ASP A 348 -35.97 -16.08 4.58
N ALA A 349 -35.20 -14.98 4.64
CA ALA A 349 -34.79 -14.21 3.46
C ALA A 349 -33.70 -14.90 2.64
N ILE A 350 -32.80 -15.65 3.28
CA ILE A 350 -31.66 -16.30 2.62
C ILE A 350 -32.03 -17.69 2.10
N GLU A 351 -32.94 -18.42 2.75
CA GLU A 351 -33.31 -19.80 2.40
C GLU A 351 -33.70 -19.97 0.91
N PRO A 352 -34.51 -19.07 0.29
CA PRO A 352 -34.86 -19.17 -1.13
C PRO A 352 -33.66 -18.97 -2.08
N ILE A 353 -32.61 -18.29 -1.62
CA ILE A 353 -31.41 -17.94 -2.41
C ILE A 353 -30.16 -18.68 -1.93
N LYS A 354 -30.29 -19.71 -1.08
CA LYS A 354 -29.18 -20.39 -0.39
C LYS A 354 -28.09 -20.99 -1.29
N THR A 355 -28.41 -21.25 -2.56
CA THR A 355 -27.48 -21.77 -3.57
C THR A 355 -26.88 -20.68 -4.48
N ASN A 356 -27.28 -19.42 -4.30
CA ASN A 356 -26.81 -18.28 -5.10
C ASN A 356 -26.02 -17.29 -4.23
N ASP A 357 -24.72 -17.55 -4.08
CA ASP A 357 -23.82 -16.71 -3.28
C ASP A 357 -23.77 -15.24 -3.73
N VAL A 358 -24.04 -14.95 -5.02
CA VAL A 358 -24.12 -13.56 -5.51
C VAL A 358 -25.33 -12.86 -4.92
N ALA A 359 -26.50 -13.50 -4.96
CA ALA A 359 -27.72 -12.96 -4.37
C ALA A 359 -27.60 -12.81 -2.84
N ILE A 360 -27.02 -13.81 -2.15
CA ILE A 360 -26.81 -13.75 -0.70
C ILE A 360 -25.88 -12.60 -0.33
N ARG A 361 -24.79 -12.41 -1.07
CA ARG A 361 -23.88 -11.29 -0.84
C ARG A 361 -24.57 -9.94 -1.03
N GLN A 362 -25.41 -9.79 -2.05
CA GLN A 362 -26.15 -8.56 -2.27
C GLN A 362 -27.14 -8.26 -1.14
N TYR A 363 -27.84 -9.29 -0.65
CA TYR A 363 -28.68 -9.19 0.54
C TYR A 363 -27.87 -8.81 1.78
N GLY A 364 -26.71 -9.44 1.99
CA GLY A 364 -25.82 -9.14 3.10
C GLY A 364 -25.27 -7.71 3.08
N ILE A 365 -24.97 -7.17 1.89
CA ILE A 365 -24.57 -5.77 1.71
C ILE A 365 -25.73 -4.84 2.08
N PHE A 366 -26.93 -5.09 1.55
CA PHE A 366 -28.13 -4.31 1.87
C PHE A 366 -28.37 -4.26 3.39
N LYS A 367 -28.34 -5.41 4.06
CA LYS A 367 -28.55 -5.49 5.51
C LYS A 367 -27.45 -4.82 6.32
N ALA A 368 -26.18 -5.02 5.93
CA ALA A 368 -25.07 -4.34 6.59
C ALA A 368 -25.18 -2.81 6.46
N VAL A 369 -25.60 -2.29 5.29
CA VAL A 369 -25.82 -0.86 5.08
C VAL A 369 -26.96 -0.33 5.96
N GLU A 370 -28.09 -1.04 6.08
CA GLU A 370 -29.17 -0.66 7.01
C GLU A 370 -28.67 -0.55 8.45
N ILE A 371 -28.01 -1.62 8.94
CA ILE A 371 -27.44 -1.69 10.29
C ILE A 371 -26.47 -0.53 10.52
N CYS A 372 -25.51 -0.35 9.62
CA CYS A 372 -24.47 0.67 9.76
C CYS A 372 -25.03 2.10 9.71
N ARG A 373 -26.02 2.39 8.85
CA ARG A 373 -26.62 3.73 8.79
C ARG A 373 -27.31 4.09 10.09
N GLU A 374 -28.09 3.17 10.65
CA GLU A 374 -28.77 3.41 11.93
C GLU A 374 -27.76 3.57 13.08
N LEU A 375 -26.72 2.72 13.14
CA LEU A 375 -25.63 2.86 14.12
C LEU A 375 -24.99 4.26 14.03
N LEU A 376 -24.58 4.70 12.84
CA LEU A 376 -23.95 6.01 12.65
C LEU A 376 -24.90 7.17 12.96
N ASN A 377 -26.16 7.07 12.55
CA ASN A 377 -27.18 8.11 12.79
C ASN A 377 -27.58 8.24 14.26
N SER A 378 -27.38 7.20 15.08
CA SER A 378 -27.64 7.25 16.51
C SER A 378 -26.77 8.28 17.26
N GLY A 379 -25.61 8.63 16.69
CA GLY A 379 -24.60 9.45 17.36
C GLY A 379 -23.88 8.75 18.53
N MET A 380 -24.19 7.49 18.81
CA MET A 380 -23.60 6.73 19.94
C MET A 380 -22.26 6.09 19.60
N VAL A 381 -21.94 5.92 18.31
CA VAL A 381 -20.71 5.26 17.85
C VAL A 381 -19.84 6.21 17.04
N PRO A 382 -18.51 6.22 17.27
CA PRO A 382 -17.61 7.08 16.53
C PRO A 382 -17.16 6.47 15.20
N GLY A 383 -17.38 5.16 15.00
CA GLY A 383 -17.02 4.42 13.80
C GLY A 383 -17.54 2.98 13.85
N ILE A 384 -17.26 2.19 12.81
CA ILE A 384 -17.70 0.79 12.68
C ILE A 384 -16.50 -0.12 12.41
N HIS A 385 -16.45 -1.25 13.11
CA HIS A 385 -15.44 -2.28 12.90
C HIS A 385 -16.02 -3.41 12.03
N PHE A 386 -15.39 -3.72 10.89
CA PHE A 386 -15.90 -4.73 9.95
C PHE A 386 -15.09 -6.03 9.99
N TYR A 387 -15.79 -7.15 10.16
CA TYR A 387 -15.24 -8.49 9.97
C TYR A 387 -15.20 -8.83 8.47
N THR A 388 -14.02 -8.77 7.85
CA THR A 388 -13.91 -8.88 6.38
C THR A 388 -13.95 -10.31 5.86
N LEU A 389 -13.55 -11.27 6.70
CA LEU A 389 -13.25 -12.65 6.32
C LEU A 389 -12.24 -12.77 5.18
N ASN A 390 -11.24 -11.88 5.14
CA ASN A 390 -10.24 -11.75 4.08
C ASN A 390 -10.85 -11.51 2.69
N ARG A 391 -12.01 -10.85 2.62
CA ARG A 391 -12.71 -10.53 1.37
C ARG A 391 -13.08 -9.06 1.29
N GLU A 392 -12.69 -8.41 0.19
CA GLU A 392 -12.85 -6.96 0.00
C GLU A 392 -14.21 -6.53 -0.58
N LYS A 393 -14.86 -7.37 -1.40
CA LYS A 393 -15.98 -6.94 -2.25
C LYS A 393 -17.17 -6.40 -1.45
N ALA A 394 -17.64 -7.16 -0.47
CA ALA A 394 -18.82 -6.80 0.32
C ALA A 394 -18.56 -5.54 1.17
N VAL A 395 -17.44 -5.52 1.90
CA VAL A 395 -17.10 -4.38 2.78
C VAL A 395 -16.85 -3.10 1.98
N THR A 396 -16.17 -3.18 0.84
CA THR A 396 -15.92 -2.00 -0.02
C THR A 396 -17.24 -1.41 -0.52
N GLN A 397 -18.19 -2.25 -0.94
CA GLN A 397 -19.49 -1.78 -1.40
C GLN A 397 -20.30 -1.14 -0.27
N VAL A 398 -20.33 -1.77 0.92
CA VAL A 398 -20.96 -1.18 2.12
C VAL A 398 -20.36 0.20 2.42
N LEU A 399 -19.03 0.32 2.45
CA LEU A 399 -18.34 1.59 2.72
C LEU A 399 -18.64 2.67 1.68
N LYS A 400 -18.73 2.30 0.39
CA LYS A 400 -19.14 3.22 -0.69
C LYS A 400 -20.58 3.70 -0.49
N GLU A 401 -21.51 2.81 -0.20
CA GLU A 401 -22.92 3.13 0.03
C GLU A 401 -23.17 3.94 1.32
N LEU A 402 -22.25 3.87 2.28
CA LEU A 402 -22.23 4.71 3.48
C LEU A 402 -21.52 6.06 3.28
N GLY A 403 -20.87 6.28 2.13
CA GLY A 403 -20.06 7.48 1.89
C GLY A 403 -18.78 7.55 2.72
N LEU A 404 -18.32 6.41 3.25
CA LEU A 404 -17.08 6.28 4.03
C LEU A 404 -15.86 5.92 3.17
N TRP A 405 -16.06 5.65 1.88
CA TRP A 405 -14.99 5.34 0.92
C TRP A 405 -14.62 6.57 0.08
N SER A 406 -13.34 6.97 0.09
CA SER A 406 -12.86 8.10 -0.75
C SER A 406 -12.31 7.60 -2.09
N GLU A 407 -12.81 8.13 -3.20
CA GLU A 407 -12.27 7.85 -4.54
C GLU A 407 -11.21 8.87 -5.00
N LYS A 408 -11.21 10.08 -4.42
CA LYS A 408 -10.24 11.14 -4.71
C LYS A 408 -9.19 11.19 -3.61
N ILE A 409 -8.02 10.62 -3.90
CA ILE A 409 -6.92 10.53 -2.96
C ILE A 409 -5.85 11.53 -3.39
N GLN A 410 -5.77 12.67 -2.72
CA GLN A 410 -4.56 13.48 -2.77
C GLN A 410 -3.48 12.75 -1.98
N ARG A 411 -2.37 12.41 -2.65
CA ARG A 411 -1.22 11.74 -2.05
C ARG A 411 -0.47 12.77 -1.19
N PRO A 412 -0.11 12.46 0.07
CA PRO A 412 0.62 13.40 0.94
C PRO A 412 2.04 13.68 0.42
N LEU A 413 2.70 12.66 -0.13
CA LEU A 413 4.00 12.71 -0.77
C LEU A 413 3.94 11.96 -2.12
N PRO A 414 4.96 12.09 -3.00
CA PRO A 414 5.03 11.35 -4.27
C PRO A 414 5.12 9.83 -4.11
N TRP A 415 5.40 9.35 -2.89
CA TRP A 415 5.52 7.95 -2.54
C TRP A 415 4.64 7.60 -1.33
N LYS A 416 4.36 6.31 -1.17
CA LYS A 416 3.52 5.78 -0.08
C LYS A 416 4.28 5.83 1.26
N GLN A 417 3.74 6.55 2.23
CA GLN A 417 4.28 6.59 3.58
C GLN A 417 3.98 5.29 4.33
N THR A 418 4.93 4.86 5.16
CA THR A 418 4.72 3.73 6.08
C THR A 418 3.90 4.20 7.28
N ALA A 419 3.14 3.29 7.90
CA ALA A 419 2.42 3.60 9.14
C ALA A 419 3.26 3.37 10.40
N ASN A 420 4.49 2.90 10.25
CA ASN A 420 5.38 2.64 11.38
C ASN A 420 5.80 3.97 12.03
N HIS A 421 5.53 4.09 13.33
CA HIS A 421 5.78 5.30 14.09
C HIS A 421 7.25 5.74 14.09
N ASN A 422 8.20 4.81 13.96
CA ASN A 422 9.63 5.13 13.87
C ASN A 422 9.98 5.93 12.60
N ARG A 423 9.13 5.89 11.57
CA ARG A 423 9.34 6.55 10.26
C ARG A 423 8.44 7.76 10.05
N VAL A 424 7.78 8.27 11.09
CA VAL A 424 6.80 9.37 10.97
C VAL A 424 7.43 10.68 10.47
N GLU A 425 8.73 10.86 10.70
CA GLU A 425 9.49 12.04 10.27
C GLU A 425 10.16 11.88 8.90
N GLU A 426 10.03 10.69 8.30
CA GLU A 426 10.61 10.40 6.99
C GLU A 426 9.88 11.22 5.91
N GLU A 427 10.58 12.18 5.31
CA GLU A 427 10.01 13.08 4.30
C GLU A 427 10.75 13.06 2.96
N VAL A 428 11.94 12.45 2.89
CA VAL A 428 12.78 12.44 1.68
C VAL A 428 13.39 11.06 1.44
N ARG A 429 13.38 10.61 0.17
CA ARG A 429 13.95 9.34 -0.29
C ARG A 429 14.75 9.50 -1.59
N PRO A 430 15.74 8.62 -1.85
CA PRO A 430 16.35 8.49 -3.17
C PRO A 430 15.32 7.96 -4.18
N ILE A 431 15.36 8.46 -5.41
CA ILE A 431 14.39 8.12 -6.47
C ILE A 431 14.45 6.66 -6.93
N PHE A 432 15.56 5.97 -6.69
CA PHE A 432 15.87 4.67 -7.30
C PHE A 432 14.89 3.55 -6.92
N TRP A 433 14.45 3.53 -5.66
CA TRP A 433 13.47 2.54 -5.18
C TRP A 433 12.01 2.98 -5.35
N ARG A 434 11.73 3.95 -6.22
CA ARG A 434 10.36 4.46 -6.44
C ARG A 434 9.37 3.34 -6.80
N CYS A 435 9.73 2.45 -7.71
CA CYS A 435 8.91 1.30 -8.11
C CYS A 435 9.10 0.07 -7.21
N ARG A 436 9.96 0.16 -6.18
CA ARG A 436 10.25 -0.91 -5.22
C ARG A 436 10.24 -0.42 -3.77
N PRO A 437 9.15 0.23 -3.31
CA PRO A 437 9.11 0.88 -2.00
C PRO A 437 9.29 -0.12 -0.84
N ASN A 438 8.85 -1.36 -1.00
CA ASN A 438 9.02 -2.40 0.04
C ASN A 438 10.50 -2.78 0.22
N SER A 439 11.28 -2.82 -0.86
CA SER A 439 12.72 -3.07 -0.80
C SER A 439 13.43 -1.96 -0.03
N TYR A 440 13.07 -0.71 -0.31
CA TYR A 440 13.62 0.44 0.41
C TYR A 440 13.32 0.39 1.92
N VAL A 441 12.07 0.15 2.30
CA VAL A 441 11.65 0.08 3.71
C VAL A 441 12.41 -1.02 4.44
N LEU A 442 12.64 -2.15 3.77
CA LEU A 442 13.40 -3.24 4.31
C LEU A 442 14.89 -2.90 4.51
N ARG A 443 15.55 -2.37 3.48
CA ARG A 443 16.98 -2.02 3.52
C ARG A 443 17.31 -0.95 4.55
N THR A 444 16.31 -0.15 4.93
CA THR A 444 16.43 0.92 5.91
C THR A 444 15.77 0.56 7.25
N SER A 445 15.37 -0.70 7.46
CA SER A 445 14.59 -1.12 8.65
C SER A 445 15.34 -0.98 9.97
N GLU A 446 16.67 -1.09 9.95
CA GLU A 446 17.53 -0.96 11.14
C GLU A 446 18.05 0.48 11.36
N TRP A 447 17.58 1.45 10.57
CA TRP A 447 17.95 2.84 10.79
C TRP A 447 17.31 3.37 12.07
N ASN A 448 18.10 4.09 12.86
CA ASN A 448 17.63 4.74 14.09
C ASN A 448 16.94 6.08 13.84
N GLU A 449 17.39 6.81 12.82
CA GLU A 449 16.86 8.10 12.40
C GLU A 449 16.60 8.09 10.90
N PHE A 450 15.52 8.76 10.48
CA PHE A 450 15.11 8.84 9.08
C PHE A 450 15.24 10.27 8.56
N PRO A 451 15.68 10.48 7.31
CA PRO A 451 15.85 11.81 6.75
C PRO A 451 14.58 12.66 6.74
N ASN A 452 14.71 13.87 7.30
CA ASN A 452 13.65 14.86 7.43
C ASN A 452 14.08 16.18 6.75
N GLY A 453 13.23 16.72 5.88
CA GLY A 453 13.51 17.94 5.12
C GLY A 453 14.58 17.75 4.04
N ARG A 454 15.87 17.79 4.40
CA ARG A 454 16.97 17.52 3.46
C ARG A 454 17.51 16.12 3.65
N TRP A 455 17.85 15.48 2.53
CA TRP A 455 18.67 14.27 2.60
C TRP A 455 20.03 14.68 3.18
N GLY A 456 20.38 14.07 4.32
CA GLY A 456 21.59 14.39 5.08
C GLY A 456 22.86 13.88 4.41
N ASP A 457 23.98 13.92 5.14
CA ASP A 457 25.24 13.33 4.69
C ASP A 457 25.06 11.82 4.44
N SER A 458 25.26 11.40 3.19
CA SER A 458 24.98 10.04 2.69
C SER A 458 25.77 8.94 3.40
N ARG A 459 26.75 9.30 4.24
CA ARG A 459 27.54 8.38 5.08
C ARG A 459 26.84 7.96 6.38
N ALA A 460 25.81 8.67 6.82
CA ALA A 460 25.19 8.43 8.13
C ALA A 460 24.32 7.16 8.16
N ALA A 461 23.99 6.59 7.00
CA ALA A 461 22.99 5.54 6.90
C ALA A 461 23.46 4.44 5.92
N SER A 462 23.92 3.31 6.46
CA SER A 462 24.22 2.12 5.65
C SER A 462 22.93 1.41 5.28
N PHE A 463 22.76 1.13 4.00
CA PHE A 463 21.68 0.25 3.54
C PHE A 463 22.05 -1.21 3.83
N ASN A 464 21.11 -1.96 4.38
CA ASN A 464 21.33 -3.38 4.67
C ASN A 464 21.24 -4.22 3.39
N ASP A 465 21.97 -5.35 3.41
CA ASP A 465 21.81 -6.42 2.43
C ASP A 465 20.46 -7.11 2.60
N LEU A 466 19.88 -7.55 1.48
CA LEU A 466 18.60 -8.24 1.48
C LEU A 466 18.77 -9.68 2.01
N GLN A 467 18.29 -9.95 3.23
CA GLN A 467 18.23 -11.32 3.76
C GLN A 467 17.17 -12.19 3.05
N THR A 468 17.41 -13.49 3.00
CA THR A 468 16.66 -14.47 2.16
C THR A 468 15.16 -14.57 2.43
N TYR A 469 14.68 -14.40 3.67
CA TYR A 469 13.23 -14.55 3.96
C TYR A 469 12.41 -13.35 3.47
N HIS A 470 12.99 -12.16 3.45
CA HIS A 470 12.35 -10.97 2.92
C HIS A 470 12.12 -11.02 1.41
N LEU A 471 12.89 -11.86 0.70
CA LEU A 471 12.72 -12.10 -0.73
C LEU A 471 11.32 -12.60 -1.06
N PHE A 472 10.62 -13.26 -0.13
CA PHE A 472 9.23 -13.70 -0.35
C PHE A 472 8.32 -12.55 -0.77
N TYR A 473 8.46 -11.38 -0.13
CA TYR A 473 7.64 -10.20 -0.39
C TYR A 473 8.19 -9.28 -1.48
N LEU A 474 9.40 -9.56 -1.97
CA LEU A 474 10.05 -8.85 -3.08
C LEU A 474 9.94 -9.59 -4.42
N LYS A 475 9.45 -10.84 -4.41
CA LYS A 475 9.14 -11.61 -5.62
C LYS A 475 7.96 -10.99 -6.36
N SER A 476 7.97 -11.11 -7.69
CA SER A 476 6.83 -10.70 -8.51
C SER A 476 5.56 -11.41 -8.04
N ARG A 477 4.45 -10.67 -8.00
CA ARG A 477 3.14 -11.25 -7.66
C ARG A 477 2.59 -12.16 -8.78
N SER A 478 3.24 -12.18 -9.95
CA SER A 478 2.85 -13.04 -11.07
C SER A 478 3.58 -14.40 -11.05
N PRO A 479 2.88 -15.50 -11.34
CA PRO A 479 3.51 -16.80 -11.49
C PRO A 479 4.42 -16.84 -12.72
N LYS A 480 5.45 -17.69 -12.66
CA LYS A 480 6.44 -17.91 -13.73
C LYS A 480 5.82 -18.14 -15.12
N THR A 481 4.69 -18.84 -15.20
CA THR A 481 3.98 -19.11 -16.45
C THR A 481 3.37 -17.87 -17.11
N GLU A 482 2.93 -16.89 -16.31
CA GLU A 482 2.44 -15.61 -16.83
C GLU A 482 3.60 -14.72 -17.26
N LEU A 483 4.69 -14.70 -16.48
CA LEU A 483 5.90 -13.95 -16.84
C LEU A 483 6.48 -14.42 -18.18
N LEU A 484 6.56 -15.75 -18.41
CA LEU A 484 7.01 -16.31 -19.69
C LEU A 484 6.15 -15.85 -20.88
N LYS A 485 4.83 -15.79 -20.70
CA LYS A 485 3.92 -15.32 -21.75
C LYS A 485 4.05 -13.83 -22.02
N MET A 486 4.38 -13.02 -21.01
CA MET A 486 4.58 -11.58 -21.17
C MET A 486 5.94 -11.27 -21.79
N TRP A 487 7.00 -11.84 -21.23
CA TRP A 487 8.40 -11.52 -21.56
C TRP A 487 8.98 -12.36 -22.70
N GLY A 488 8.23 -13.34 -23.20
CA GLY A 488 8.64 -14.23 -24.29
C GLY A 488 9.10 -15.59 -23.76
N GLU A 489 8.57 -16.66 -24.35
CA GLU A 489 8.94 -18.04 -24.00
C GLU A 489 10.37 -18.38 -24.41
N THR A 490 10.86 -17.75 -25.47
CA THR A 490 12.22 -17.89 -26.00
C THR A 490 12.76 -16.52 -26.37
N LEU A 491 14.02 -16.25 -26.02
CA LEU A 491 14.75 -15.04 -26.41
C LEU A 491 15.95 -15.48 -27.24
N THR A 492 16.12 -14.88 -28.42
CA THR A 492 17.21 -15.21 -29.35
C THR A 492 18.21 -14.07 -29.51
N SER A 493 17.80 -12.86 -29.14
CA SER A 493 18.55 -11.62 -29.35
C SER A 493 18.26 -10.59 -28.25
N GLU A 494 19.09 -9.56 -28.14
CA GLU A 494 18.85 -8.46 -27.21
C GLU A 494 17.61 -7.65 -27.62
N GLU A 495 17.33 -7.56 -28.91
CA GLU A 495 16.17 -6.90 -29.49
C GLU A 495 14.85 -7.53 -29.01
N ASP A 496 14.82 -8.84 -28.74
CA ASP A 496 13.67 -9.49 -28.14
C ASP A 496 13.38 -8.95 -26.73
N VAL A 497 14.43 -8.65 -25.97
CA VAL A 497 14.32 -7.99 -24.66
C VAL A 497 13.84 -6.55 -24.83
N TRP A 498 14.39 -5.81 -25.80
CA TRP A 498 14.00 -4.42 -26.06
C TRP A 498 12.52 -4.29 -26.39
N LYS A 499 11.97 -5.21 -27.19
CA LYS A 499 10.53 -5.28 -27.50
C LYS A 499 9.66 -5.41 -26.24
N VAL A 500 10.12 -6.14 -25.22
CA VAL A 500 9.37 -6.30 -23.96
C VAL A 500 9.23 -4.96 -23.23
N PHE A 501 10.31 -4.16 -23.17
CA PHE A 501 10.26 -2.81 -22.59
C PHE A 501 9.31 -1.89 -23.38
N VAL A 502 9.37 -1.94 -24.72
CA VAL A 502 8.46 -1.16 -25.58
C VAL A 502 7.00 -1.57 -25.38
N ASN A 503 6.70 -2.86 -25.30
CA ASN A 503 5.34 -3.36 -25.08
C ASN A 503 4.81 -2.99 -23.69
N TYR A 504 5.68 -3.00 -22.67
CA TYR A 504 5.31 -2.54 -21.32
C TYR A 504 4.88 -1.07 -21.36
N LEU A 505 5.72 -0.19 -21.94
CA LEU A 505 5.46 1.24 -22.03
C LEU A 505 4.20 1.56 -22.84
N THR A 506 4.10 0.99 -24.04
CA THR A 506 3.01 1.29 -24.98
C THR A 506 1.68 0.59 -24.65
N GLY A 507 1.71 -0.43 -23.78
CA GLY A 507 0.56 -1.30 -23.51
C GLY A 507 0.15 -2.16 -24.71
N ALA A 508 1.02 -2.28 -25.72
CA ALA A 508 0.82 -3.12 -26.88
C ALA A 508 0.85 -4.62 -26.49
N GLN A 509 0.19 -5.44 -27.30
CA GLN A 509 0.27 -6.89 -27.17
C GLN A 509 1.55 -7.39 -27.84
N ASN A 510 2.21 -8.35 -27.21
CA ASN A 510 3.32 -9.06 -27.83
C ASN A 510 2.83 -10.02 -28.93
N GLU A 511 3.76 -10.76 -29.55
CA GLU A 511 3.49 -11.68 -30.65
C GLU A 511 2.48 -12.79 -30.31
N GLN A 512 2.29 -13.09 -29.01
CA GLN A 512 1.33 -14.07 -28.50
C GLN A 512 -0.04 -13.46 -28.14
N GLY A 513 -0.25 -12.16 -28.40
CA GLY A 513 -1.49 -11.46 -28.04
C GLY A 513 -1.59 -11.11 -26.55
N VAL A 514 -0.48 -11.15 -25.80
CA VAL A 514 -0.46 -10.88 -24.35
C VAL A 514 0.12 -9.49 -24.10
N LYS A 515 -0.51 -8.72 -23.22
CA LYS A 515 0.02 -7.42 -22.80
C LYS A 515 1.10 -7.60 -21.74
N VAL A 516 2.20 -6.87 -21.89
CA VAL A 516 3.24 -6.80 -20.85
C VAL A 516 2.77 -5.81 -19.79
N THR A 517 2.48 -6.29 -18.59
CA THR A 517 1.94 -5.46 -17.49
C THR A 517 2.91 -5.28 -16.35
N ARG A 518 4.08 -5.95 -16.41
CA ARG A 518 5.06 -6.04 -15.33
C ARG A 518 6.45 -6.18 -15.91
N MET A 519 7.43 -5.67 -15.16
CA MET A 519 8.86 -5.77 -15.42
C MET A 519 9.59 -6.21 -14.14
N PRO A 520 10.83 -6.70 -14.22
CA PRO A 520 11.61 -7.03 -13.02
C PRO A 520 11.72 -5.88 -12.01
N TRP A 521 11.86 -4.65 -12.50
CA TRP A 521 12.02 -3.44 -11.67
C TRP A 521 10.69 -2.79 -11.27
N ASP A 522 9.60 -3.11 -11.95
CA ASP A 522 8.27 -2.53 -11.70
C ASP A 522 7.19 -3.61 -11.83
N ASP A 523 6.65 -4.04 -10.69
CA ASP A 523 5.60 -5.07 -10.62
C ASP A 523 4.19 -4.45 -10.63
N ASP A 524 4.06 -3.13 -10.78
CA ASP A 524 2.82 -2.35 -10.80
C ASP A 524 2.51 -1.78 -12.20
N GLU A 525 1.31 -1.20 -12.34
CA GLU A 525 0.92 -0.45 -13.55
C GLU A 525 1.68 0.88 -13.63
N ILE A 526 1.96 1.30 -14.87
CA ILE A 526 2.66 2.54 -15.16
C ILE A 526 1.95 3.75 -14.51
N GLU A 527 2.72 4.56 -13.78
CA GLU A 527 2.19 5.77 -13.14
C GLU A 527 1.66 6.79 -14.17
N PRO A 528 0.61 7.58 -13.81
CA PRO A 528 -0.02 8.51 -14.74
C PRO A 528 0.92 9.56 -15.36
N GLU A 529 1.98 9.97 -14.67
CA GLU A 529 2.93 10.95 -15.20
C GLU A 529 3.77 10.40 -16.36
N THR A 530 4.06 9.11 -16.40
CA THR A 530 4.83 8.46 -17.48
C THR A 530 4.10 8.58 -18.82
N SER A 531 2.76 8.68 -18.80
CA SER A 531 1.95 8.95 -20.00
C SER A 531 2.37 10.22 -20.75
N LEU A 532 3.03 11.18 -20.09
CA LEU A 532 3.49 12.43 -20.69
C LEU A 532 4.73 12.25 -21.58
N ILE A 533 5.50 11.18 -21.36
CA ILE A 533 6.78 10.93 -22.04
C ILE A 533 6.86 9.52 -22.66
N CYS A 534 5.76 8.77 -22.63
CA CYS A 534 5.69 7.36 -23.04
C CYS A 534 6.18 7.11 -24.47
N GLU A 535 5.81 7.95 -25.44
CA GLU A 535 6.24 7.78 -26.84
C GLU A 535 7.76 7.96 -26.99
N LYS A 536 8.33 8.94 -26.29
CA LYS A 536 9.78 9.19 -26.28
C LYS A 536 10.52 8.03 -25.62
N LEU A 537 10.03 7.54 -24.48
CA LEU A 537 10.56 6.36 -23.80
C LEU A 537 10.53 5.13 -24.72
N ALA A 538 9.39 4.83 -25.34
CA ALA A 538 9.26 3.70 -26.26
C ALA A 538 10.25 3.78 -27.43
N SER A 539 10.44 4.99 -28.00
CA SER A 539 11.39 5.21 -29.08
C SER A 539 12.84 4.89 -28.70
N ILE A 540 13.33 5.34 -27.54
CA ILE A 540 14.71 5.06 -27.11
C ILE A 540 14.88 3.59 -26.67
N ASN A 541 13.85 2.99 -26.04
CA ASN A 541 13.89 1.57 -25.66
C ASN A 541 13.99 0.65 -26.87
N SER A 542 13.33 1.00 -27.99
CA SER A 542 13.44 0.26 -29.24
C SER A 542 14.85 0.26 -29.86
N ARG A 543 15.76 1.08 -29.32
CA ARG A 543 17.14 1.27 -29.79
C ARG A 543 18.19 0.95 -28.71
N GLY A 544 17.83 0.11 -27.73
CA GLY A 544 18.75 -0.41 -26.72
C GLY A 544 19.02 0.51 -25.52
N VAL A 545 18.16 1.50 -25.28
CA VAL A 545 18.18 2.33 -24.05
C VAL A 545 17.05 1.88 -23.13
N LEU A 546 17.32 0.89 -22.29
CA LEU A 546 16.32 0.12 -21.55
C LEU A 546 15.94 0.80 -20.24
N THR A 547 14.91 1.64 -20.28
CA THR A 547 14.52 2.51 -19.14
C THR A 547 13.80 1.75 -18.05
N ILE A 548 14.24 1.95 -16.81
CA ILE A 548 13.63 1.32 -15.61
C ILE A 548 12.99 2.35 -14.67
N ASN A 549 13.32 3.63 -14.80
CA ASN A 549 12.73 4.71 -14.01
C ASN A 549 12.77 6.04 -14.79
N SER A 550 11.77 6.89 -14.57
CA SER A 550 11.70 8.21 -15.20
C SER A 550 10.76 9.15 -14.44
N GLN A 551 10.97 10.46 -14.59
CA GLN A 551 9.95 11.47 -14.30
C GLN A 551 10.07 12.65 -15.29
N PRO A 552 8.94 13.24 -15.72
CA PRO A 552 8.95 14.41 -16.59
C PRO A 552 9.41 15.66 -15.83
N ARG A 553 9.83 16.69 -16.56
CA ARG A 553 10.03 18.02 -15.99
C ARG A 553 8.67 18.67 -15.65
N VAL A 554 8.58 19.30 -14.49
CA VAL A 554 7.39 20.02 -14.04
C VAL A 554 7.78 21.39 -13.52
N ASN A 555 7.13 22.43 -14.04
CA ASN A 555 7.35 23.81 -13.63
C ASN A 555 6.06 24.41 -13.07
N ALA A 556 5.93 24.41 -11.73
CA ALA A 556 4.82 24.99 -11.00
C ALA A 556 3.43 24.40 -11.34
N ALA A 557 3.32 23.07 -11.42
CA ALA A 557 2.00 22.44 -11.52
C ALA A 557 1.21 22.61 -10.20
N PRO A 558 -0.13 22.78 -10.23
CA PRO A 558 -0.92 22.79 -9.00
C PRO A 558 -0.72 21.53 -8.17
N SER A 559 -0.68 21.63 -6.84
CA SER A 559 -0.57 20.48 -5.94
C SER A 559 -1.75 19.50 -6.01
N THR A 560 -2.84 19.90 -6.66
CA THR A 560 -4.03 19.10 -6.94
C THR A 560 -4.05 18.52 -8.36
N ASP A 561 -2.98 18.65 -9.13
CA ASP A 561 -2.86 18.06 -10.46
C ASP A 561 -3.05 16.53 -10.40
N LEU A 562 -3.76 15.97 -11.38
CA LEU A 562 -4.14 14.54 -11.37
C LEU A 562 -2.98 13.60 -11.71
N LYS A 563 -1.94 14.10 -12.38
CA LYS A 563 -0.79 13.30 -12.82
C LYS A 563 0.40 13.46 -11.88
N VAL A 564 0.70 14.68 -11.45
CA VAL A 564 1.91 15.01 -10.69
C VAL A 564 1.64 15.65 -9.32
N GLY A 565 0.38 15.91 -8.98
CA GLY A 565 0.00 16.63 -7.76
C GLY A 565 0.13 15.79 -6.49
N TRP A 566 0.72 16.36 -5.45
CA TRP A 566 0.81 15.80 -4.10
C TRP A 566 0.86 16.92 -3.04
N GLY A 567 0.77 16.54 -1.76
CA GLY A 567 0.85 17.47 -0.64
C GLY A 567 -0.47 18.20 -0.37
N SER A 568 -0.39 19.40 0.21
CA SER A 568 -1.59 20.16 0.59
C SER A 568 -2.18 20.94 -0.60
N PRO A 569 -3.51 21.08 -0.71
CA PRO A 569 -4.12 21.92 -1.74
C PRO A 569 -3.61 23.37 -1.75
N GLY A 570 -3.58 23.98 -2.93
CA GLY A 570 -3.15 25.38 -3.12
C GLY A 570 -1.64 25.60 -3.19
N GLY A 571 -0.85 24.53 -3.26
CA GLY A 571 0.60 24.59 -3.47
C GLY A 571 0.99 24.38 -4.93
N TYR A 572 2.30 24.41 -5.18
CA TYR A 572 2.93 24.22 -6.48
C TYR A 572 4.00 23.14 -6.42
N ILE A 573 4.00 22.27 -7.43
CA ILE A 573 4.91 21.14 -7.58
C ILE A 573 5.93 21.43 -8.67
N PHE A 574 7.16 20.99 -8.43
CA PHE A 574 8.29 21.12 -9.34
C PHE A 574 9.03 19.79 -9.45
N GLN A 575 9.49 19.48 -10.66
CA GLN A 575 10.28 18.28 -10.96
C GLN A 575 11.37 18.62 -11.98
N LYS A 576 12.59 18.14 -11.74
CA LYS A 576 13.63 18.02 -12.77
C LYS A 576 13.35 16.78 -13.62
N ALA A 577 13.65 16.84 -14.92
CA ALA A 577 13.56 15.64 -15.75
C ALA A 577 14.62 14.62 -15.31
N TYR A 578 14.23 13.35 -15.26
CA TYR A 578 15.07 12.25 -14.82
C TYR A 578 14.87 11.04 -15.73
N LEU A 579 15.97 10.36 -16.05
CA LEU A 579 15.97 9.07 -16.73
C LEU A 579 16.94 8.12 -16.06
N GLU A 580 16.53 6.87 -15.93
CA GLU A 580 17.35 5.76 -15.47
C GLU A 580 17.19 4.57 -16.41
N PHE A 581 18.30 4.02 -16.90
CA PHE A 581 18.26 2.96 -17.91
C PHE A 581 19.50 2.07 -17.92
N PHE A 582 19.33 0.86 -18.44
CA PHE A 582 20.42 -0.01 -18.86
C PHE A 582 20.75 0.21 -20.33
N THR A 583 22.04 0.22 -20.69
CA THR A 583 22.46 0.25 -22.09
C THR A 583 23.82 -0.38 -22.35
N SER A 584 24.12 -0.69 -23.60
CA SER A 584 25.34 -1.40 -24.00
C SER A 584 26.60 -0.55 -23.82
N LYS A 585 27.75 -1.20 -23.74
CA LYS A 585 29.07 -0.55 -23.62
C LYS A 585 29.36 0.43 -24.76
N GLU A 586 28.90 0.12 -25.97
CA GLU A 586 29.08 0.94 -27.18
C GLU A 586 28.27 2.24 -27.06
N ASN A 587 27.03 2.16 -26.56
CA ASN A 587 26.23 3.34 -26.26
C ASN A 587 26.90 4.22 -25.20
N ILE A 588 27.50 3.61 -24.17
CA ILE A 588 28.25 4.35 -23.14
C ILE A 588 29.48 5.06 -23.70
N ALA A 589 30.20 4.44 -24.64
CA ALA A 589 31.35 5.07 -25.29
C ALA A 589 30.92 6.37 -26.01
N ALA A 590 29.86 6.30 -26.82
CA ALA A 590 29.28 7.47 -27.48
C ALA A 590 28.73 8.51 -26.48
N LEU A 591 28.03 8.06 -25.43
CA LEU A 591 27.43 8.95 -24.42
C LEU A 591 28.50 9.78 -23.69
N LYS A 592 29.65 9.19 -23.37
CA LYS A 592 30.77 9.87 -22.71
C LYS A 592 31.37 11.00 -23.54
N GLU A 593 31.31 10.92 -24.88
CA GLU A 593 31.78 11.99 -25.76
C GLU A 593 30.80 13.16 -25.84
N ILE A 594 29.51 12.89 -25.62
CA ILE A 594 28.42 13.86 -25.76
C ILE A 594 28.17 14.61 -24.45
N LEU A 595 28.16 13.91 -23.31
CA LEU A 595 27.85 14.49 -21.99
C LEU A 595 28.63 15.78 -21.65
N PRO A 596 29.93 15.92 -21.96
CA PRO A 596 30.66 17.17 -21.71
C PRO A 596 30.10 18.41 -22.41
N ARG A 597 29.30 18.24 -23.49
CA ARG A 597 28.61 19.33 -24.20
C ARG A 597 27.40 19.86 -23.44
N TYR A 598 26.95 19.14 -22.41
CA TYR A 598 25.73 19.40 -21.64
C TYR A 598 26.05 19.62 -20.16
N PRO A 599 26.71 20.73 -19.78
CA PRO A 599 27.15 20.98 -18.41
C PRO A 599 26.01 21.11 -17.38
N GLN A 600 24.77 21.32 -17.85
CA GLN A 600 23.58 21.37 -17.00
C GLN A 600 23.07 19.98 -16.57
N VAL A 601 23.59 18.90 -17.14
CA VAL A 601 23.13 17.53 -16.86
C VAL A 601 24.05 16.88 -15.83
N ASN A 602 23.45 16.36 -14.76
CA ASN A 602 24.15 15.45 -13.85
C ASN A 602 23.96 14.00 -14.32
N TYR A 603 25.02 13.21 -14.22
CA TYR A 603 25.01 11.81 -14.63
C TYR A 603 25.81 10.92 -13.68
N HIS A 604 25.41 9.64 -13.61
CA HIS A 604 26.17 8.57 -12.97
C HIS A 604 26.01 7.30 -13.80
N ILE A 605 27.13 6.70 -14.20
CA ILE A 605 27.23 5.51 -15.05
C ILE A 605 28.02 4.46 -14.28
N ILE A 606 27.43 3.27 -14.08
CA ILE A 606 28.08 2.19 -13.33
C ILE A 606 27.79 0.81 -13.95
N ASN A 607 28.78 -0.08 -13.96
CA ASN A 607 28.59 -1.48 -14.38
C ASN A 607 28.29 -2.40 -13.19
N HIS A 608 27.93 -3.65 -13.48
CA HIS A 608 27.57 -4.63 -12.44
C HIS A 608 28.72 -4.86 -11.44
N SER A 609 29.99 -4.95 -11.92
CA SER A 609 31.16 -5.19 -11.06
C SER A 609 31.52 -3.99 -10.18
N GLY A 610 31.08 -2.78 -10.53
CA GLY A 610 31.48 -1.53 -9.89
C GLY A 610 32.89 -1.06 -10.25
N GLU A 611 33.61 -1.77 -11.12
CA GLU A 611 34.95 -1.38 -11.58
C GLU A 611 34.91 -0.16 -12.50
N ALA A 612 33.80 0.01 -13.23
CA ALA A 612 33.58 1.15 -14.08
C ALA A 612 32.48 2.01 -13.46
N ASP A 613 32.91 3.09 -12.79
CA ASP A 613 32.05 4.06 -12.10
C ASP A 613 32.44 5.47 -12.56
N TYR A 614 31.52 6.16 -13.24
CA TYR A 614 31.74 7.50 -13.77
C TYR A 614 30.59 8.42 -13.38
N THR A 615 30.90 9.53 -12.72
CA THR A 615 29.90 10.53 -12.36
C THR A 615 30.49 11.95 -12.42
N ASN A 616 29.64 12.93 -12.70
CA ASN A 616 29.95 14.35 -12.48
C ASN A 616 29.21 14.94 -11.26
N CYS A 617 28.50 14.10 -10.50
CA CYS A 617 27.84 14.49 -9.26
C CYS A 617 28.88 14.70 -8.16
N ASP A 618 28.58 15.60 -7.23
CA ASP A 618 29.33 15.69 -5.99
C ASP A 618 29.04 14.45 -5.15
N GLU A 619 30.09 13.79 -4.66
CA GLU A 619 29.99 12.52 -3.93
C GLU A 619 29.15 12.63 -2.64
N TYR A 620 29.03 13.83 -2.07
CA TYR A 620 28.41 14.06 -0.77
C TYR A 620 27.17 14.96 -0.83
N GLN A 621 26.81 15.48 -2.00
CA GLN A 621 25.65 16.35 -2.16
C GLN A 621 24.56 15.70 -3.00
N PRO A 622 23.45 15.29 -2.38
CA PRO A 622 22.29 14.78 -3.11
C PRO A 622 21.62 15.90 -3.90
N ILE A 623 21.10 15.56 -5.08
CA ILE A 623 20.41 16.49 -5.97
C ILE A 623 18.90 16.36 -5.72
N ALA A 624 18.26 17.42 -5.23
CA ALA A 624 16.80 17.47 -5.18
C ALA A 624 16.22 17.49 -6.60
N VAL A 625 15.34 16.53 -6.89
CA VAL A 625 14.69 16.35 -8.20
C VAL A 625 13.18 16.55 -8.16
N THR A 626 12.56 16.49 -6.99
CA THR A 626 11.13 16.81 -6.80
C THR A 626 10.96 17.63 -5.53
N TRP A 627 10.21 18.74 -5.62
CA TRP A 627 9.88 19.56 -4.46
C TRP A 627 8.52 20.25 -4.61
N GLY A 628 7.96 20.66 -3.49
CA GLY A 628 6.67 21.33 -3.39
C GLY A 628 6.73 22.56 -2.49
N VAL A 629 6.05 23.62 -2.91
CA VAL A 629 5.88 24.86 -2.15
C VAL A 629 4.42 24.99 -1.79
N PHE A 630 4.11 25.06 -0.50
CA PHE A 630 2.74 25.04 0.02
C PHE A 630 2.44 26.28 0.89
N PRO A 631 1.22 26.83 0.84
CA PRO A 631 0.85 27.96 1.68
C PRO A 631 1.02 27.66 3.18
N GLY A 632 1.73 28.55 3.89
CA GLY A 632 1.91 28.44 5.34
C GLY A 632 2.80 27.27 5.79
N LYS A 633 3.63 26.70 4.90
CA LYS A 633 4.55 25.61 5.21
C LYS A 633 5.95 25.87 4.64
N GLU A 634 6.94 25.20 5.21
CA GLU A 634 8.28 25.10 4.64
C GLU A 634 8.26 24.31 3.31
N ILE A 635 9.33 24.43 2.53
CA ILE A 635 9.50 23.67 1.29
C ILE A 635 9.71 22.20 1.65
N ILE A 636 9.01 21.31 0.95
CA ILE A 636 9.18 19.86 1.07
C ILE A 636 9.87 19.38 -0.21
N GLN A 637 10.99 18.65 -0.08
CA GLN A 637 11.76 18.12 -1.20
C GLN A 637 11.90 16.59 -1.08
N PRO A 638 10.84 15.84 -1.41
CA PRO A 638 10.72 14.44 -0.98
C PRO A 638 11.49 13.43 -1.83
N THR A 639 12.16 13.88 -2.89
CA THR A 639 12.85 13.00 -3.83
C THR A 639 14.18 13.59 -4.25
N VAL A 640 15.23 12.80 -4.08
CA VAL A 640 16.61 13.15 -4.43
C VAL A 640 17.27 12.11 -5.32
N VAL A 641 18.34 12.50 -6.00
CA VAL A 641 19.33 11.61 -6.62
C VAL A 641 20.59 11.70 -5.78
N ASP A 642 21.02 10.56 -5.23
CA ASP A 642 22.18 10.47 -4.34
C ASP A 642 23.18 9.43 -4.91
N PRO A 643 24.45 9.81 -5.17
CA PRO A 643 25.42 8.90 -5.78
C PRO A 643 25.71 7.64 -4.96
N GLU A 644 25.72 7.73 -3.63
CA GLU A 644 26.03 6.59 -2.77
C GLU A 644 24.86 5.60 -2.70
N ALA A 645 23.63 6.11 -2.55
CA ALA A 645 22.43 5.30 -2.67
C ALA A 645 22.29 4.65 -4.06
N PHE A 646 22.79 5.30 -5.13
CA PHE A 646 22.81 4.71 -6.48
C PHE A 646 23.74 3.51 -6.55
N LYS A 647 24.92 3.57 -5.92
CA LYS A 647 25.84 2.42 -5.85
C LYS A 647 25.22 1.23 -5.11
N THR A 648 24.49 1.47 -4.02
CA THR A 648 23.75 0.40 -3.34
C THR A 648 22.61 -0.15 -4.21
N TRP A 649 21.85 0.75 -4.85
CA TRP A 649 20.75 0.36 -5.73
C TRP A 649 21.21 -0.50 -6.90
N LYS A 650 22.38 -0.22 -7.47
CA LYS A 650 22.93 -0.98 -8.62
C LYS A 650 22.90 -2.48 -8.36
N ASP A 651 23.23 -2.92 -7.15
CA ASP A 651 23.36 -4.35 -6.84
C ASP A 651 22.00 -5.04 -6.93
N GLU A 652 20.94 -4.37 -6.47
CA GLU A 652 19.57 -4.86 -6.67
C GLU A 652 19.14 -4.78 -8.13
N ALA A 653 19.39 -3.65 -8.78
CA ALA A 653 18.99 -3.41 -10.16
C ALA A 653 19.57 -4.46 -11.12
N PHE A 654 20.86 -4.81 -10.95
CA PHE A 654 21.52 -5.87 -11.71
C PHE A 654 21.05 -7.26 -11.28
N ALA A 655 20.92 -7.55 -9.98
CA ALA A 655 20.46 -8.85 -9.51
C ALA A 655 19.07 -9.23 -10.07
N LEU A 656 18.17 -8.25 -10.28
CA LEU A 656 16.85 -8.48 -10.86
C LEU A 656 16.89 -9.05 -12.29
N TRP A 657 17.92 -8.76 -13.08
CA TRP A 657 18.08 -9.43 -14.39
C TRP A 657 18.18 -10.95 -14.23
N LEU A 658 18.91 -11.43 -13.22
CA LEU A 658 19.16 -12.85 -13.04
C LEU A 658 18.06 -13.52 -12.21
N GLU A 659 17.75 -12.95 -11.05
CA GLU A 659 16.84 -13.53 -10.06
C GLU A 659 15.36 -13.44 -10.47
N ALA A 660 14.98 -12.42 -11.22
CA ALA A 660 13.61 -12.27 -11.71
C ALA A 660 13.45 -12.69 -13.17
N TRP A 661 14.32 -12.24 -14.08
CA TRP A 661 14.17 -12.51 -15.52
C TRP A 661 14.86 -13.81 -15.95
N ALA A 662 16.16 -14.00 -15.74
CA ALA A 662 16.83 -15.23 -16.20
C ALA A 662 16.25 -16.50 -15.53
N HIS A 663 15.83 -16.39 -14.26
CA HIS A 663 15.26 -17.49 -13.47
C HIS A 663 13.98 -18.10 -14.06
N ILE A 664 13.24 -17.39 -14.92
CA ILE A 664 12.06 -17.97 -15.58
C ILE A 664 12.44 -18.94 -16.71
N TYR A 665 13.67 -18.92 -17.20
CA TYR A 665 14.13 -19.83 -18.24
C TYR A 665 14.85 -21.06 -17.65
N PRO A 666 14.95 -22.18 -18.40
CA PRO A 666 15.81 -23.28 -18.01
C PRO A 666 17.26 -22.82 -17.90
N LYS A 667 17.99 -23.33 -16.89
CA LYS A 667 19.42 -23.02 -16.71
C LYS A 667 20.19 -23.36 -17.99
N ASN A 668 21.10 -22.47 -18.40
CA ASN A 668 21.93 -22.60 -19.60
C ASN A 668 21.15 -22.66 -20.94
N SER A 669 19.87 -22.29 -20.95
CA SER A 669 19.14 -22.07 -22.20
C SER A 669 19.67 -20.84 -22.95
N GLU A 670 19.41 -20.78 -24.26
CA GLU A 670 19.74 -19.62 -25.08
C GLU A 670 19.14 -18.33 -24.51
N SER A 671 17.86 -18.36 -24.12
CA SER A 671 17.19 -17.22 -23.49
C SER A 671 17.87 -16.76 -22.20
N SER A 672 18.27 -17.71 -21.34
CA SER A 672 19.00 -17.39 -20.10
C SER A 672 20.36 -16.76 -20.40
N ARG A 673 21.03 -17.17 -21.49
CA ARG A 673 22.32 -16.61 -21.90
C ARG A 673 22.18 -15.20 -22.47
N VAL A 674 21.11 -14.90 -23.21
CA VAL A 674 20.81 -13.53 -23.67
C VAL A 674 20.71 -12.59 -22.47
N ILE A 675 19.92 -12.95 -21.46
CA ILE A 675 19.78 -12.13 -20.24
C ILE A 675 21.12 -12.01 -19.48
N GLN A 676 21.88 -13.10 -19.39
CA GLN A 676 23.21 -13.08 -18.75
C GLN A 676 24.18 -12.13 -19.47
N ASN A 677 24.19 -12.14 -20.81
CA ASN A 677 25.04 -11.25 -21.60
C ASN A 677 24.67 -9.78 -21.38
N ILE A 678 23.37 -9.45 -21.28
CA ILE A 678 22.92 -8.10 -20.94
C ILE A 678 23.41 -7.72 -19.54
N HIS A 679 23.19 -8.58 -18.54
CA HIS A 679 23.66 -8.34 -17.17
C HIS A 679 25.17 -8.04 -17.10
N ASP A 680 25.99 -8.83 -17.80
CA ASP A 680 27.46 -8.74 -17.73
C ASP A 680 28.03 -7.60 -18.60
N GLY A 681 27.35 -7.28 -19.73
CA GLY A 681 27.84 -6.33 -20.73
C GLY A 681 27.32 -4.90 -20.59
N TYR A 682 26.16 -4.71 -19.94
CA TYR A 682 25.49 -3.42 -19.88
C TYR A 682 25.92 -2.58 -18.67
N TYR A 683 25.64 -1.28 -18.77
CA TYR A 683 25.82 -0.30 -17.71
C TYR A 683 24.46 0.22 -17.25
N LEU A 684 24.34 0.52 -15.98
CA LEU A 684 23.24 1.28 -15.40
C LEU A 684 23.61 2.77 -15.41
N VAL A 685 22.70 3.59 -15.93
CA VAL A 685 22.89 5.03 -16.09
C VAL A 685 21.73 5.76 -15.44
N ASN A 686 22.00 6.84 -14.69
CA ASN A 686 21.00 7.85 -14.37
C ASN A 686 21.41 9.23 -14.87
N LEU A 687 20.45 10.00 -15.38
CA LEU A 687 20.62 11.35 -15.92
C LEU A 687 19.59 12.30 -15.28
N VAL A 688 20.04 13.50 -14.88
CA VAL A 688 19.19 14.57 -14.32
C VAL A 688 19.43 15.85 -15.11
N ASP A 689 18.37 16.44 -15.65
CA ASP A 689 18.41 17.78 -16.26
C ASP A 689 18.07 18.84 -15.22
N ASN A 690 19.04 19.70 -14.90
CA ASN A 690 18.86 20.72 -13.87
C ASN A 690 17.99 21.92 -14.32
N ASP A 691 17.80 22.15 -15.62
CA ASP A 691 17.10 23.32 -16.17
C ASP A 691 15.58 23.06 -16.31
N PHE A 692 14.93 22.73 -15.20
CA PHE A 692 13.49 22.41 -15.14
C PHE A 692 12.54 23.47 -15.75
N PRO A 693 12.86 24.79 -15.81
CA PRO A 693 12.02 25.76 -16.51
C PRO A 693 11.97 25.57 -18.03
N LYS A 694 12.95 24.89 -18.64
CA LYS A 694 13.04 24.67 -20.10
C LYS A 694 12.63 23.25 -20.50
N GLU A 695 12.47 23.05 -21.81
CA GLU A 695 12.31 21.69 -22.36
C GLU A 695 13.55 20.86 -22.05
N SER A 696 13.33 19.58 -21.79
CA SER A 696 14.42 18.72 -21.33
C SER A 696 15.35 18.34 -22.48
N VAL A 697 16.65 18.51 -22.26
CA VAL A 697 17.71 18.14 -23.22
C VAL A 697 18.05 16.65 -23.18
N LEU A 698 17.49 15.87 -22.25
CA LEU A 698 17.83 14.44 -22.10
C LEU A 698 17.52 13.65 -23.37
N TRP A 699 16.47 14.03 -24.10
CA TRP A 699 16.11 13.39 -25.36
C TRP A 699 17.11 13.69 -26.46
N ASP A 700 17.57 14.94 -26.56
CA ASP A 700 18.56 15.37 -27.54
C ASP A 700 19.90 14.64 -27.34
N ILE A 701 20.32 14.49 -26.07
CA ILE A 701 21.52 13.72 -25.69
C ILE A 701 21.44 12.27 -26.18
N LEU A 702 20.29 11.61 -25.97
CA LEU A 702 20.11 10.21 -26.37
C LEU A 702 20.03 10.06 -27.89
N GLU A 703 19.40 11.00 -28.61
CA GLU A 703 19.40 11.00 -30.07
C GLU A 703 20.80 11.22 -30.65
N GLU A 704 21.57 12.17 -30.10
CA GLU A 704 22.97 12.38 -30.49
C GLU A 704 23.81 11.12 -30.22
N MET A 705 23.62 10.45 -29.09
CA MET A 705 24.33 9.22 -28.73
C MET A 705 24.07 8.11 -29.75
N LEU A 706 22.80 7.88 -30.07
CA LEU A 706 22.41 6.85 -31.04
C LEU A 706 22.92 7.18 -32.46
N THR A 707 22.90 8.45 -32.84
CA THR A 707 23.42 8.92 -34.13
C THR A 707 24.94 8.74 -34.22
N LEU A 708 25.67 9.13 -33.17
CA LEU A 708 27.13 8.99 -33.11
C LEU A 708 27.54 7.52 -33.18
N LYS A 709 26.88 6.64 -32.41
CA LYS A 709 27.13 5.20 -32.48
C LYS A 709 26.96 4.64 -33.90
N ALA A 710 25.84 4.96 -34.55
CA ALA A 710 25.57 4.48 -35.91
C ALA A 710 26.67 4.93 -36.90
N SER A 711 27.15 6.17 -36.76
CA SER A 711 28.23 6.69 -37.61
C SER A 711 29.57 5.98 -37.37
N THR A 712 29.88 5.61 -36.12
CA THR A 712 31.10 4.87 -35.77
C THR A 712 31.05 3.45 -36.32
N GLU A 713 29.90 2.76 -36.18
CA GLU A 713 29.69 1.42 -36.72
C GLU A 713 29.82 1.38 -38.25
N GLU A 714 29.24 2.36 -38.97
CA GLU A 714 29.39 2.48 -40.42
C GLU A 714 30.87 2.69 -40.83
N THR A 715 31.61 3.49 -40.06
CA THR A 715 33.02 3.75 -40.32
C THR A 715 33.87 2.49 -40.09
N GLU A 716 33.63 1.74 -39.02
CA GLU A 716 34.32 0.47 -38.74
C GLU A 716 34.01 -0.62 -39.77
N ILE A 717 32.75 -0.74 -40.20
CA ILE A 717 32.36 -1.67 -41.26
C ILE A 717 33.05 -1.29 -42.58
N SER A 718 33.10 0.00 -42.92
CA SER A 718 33.79 0.47 -44.13
C SER A 718 35.30 0.19 -44.09
N ALA A 719 35.93 0.33 -42.92
CA ALA A 719 37.35 0.08 -42.70
C ALA A 719 37.71 -1.42 -42.64
N ALA A 720 36.78 -2.28 -42.21
CA ALA A 720 36.95 -3.73 -42.23
C ALA A 720 36.68 -4.35 -43.62
N SER A 721 35.96 -3.62 -44.48
CA SER A 721 35.64 -4.00 -45.87
C SER A 721 36.71 -3.57 -46.88
N SER A 722 37.61 -2.66 -46.48
CA SER A 722 38.77 -2.16 -47.23
C SER A 722 40.05 -2.84 -46.79
#